data_AF-A0A5C6AJ95-F1
#
_entry.id   AF-A0A5C6AJ95-F1
#
_cell.length_a   1.000
_cell.length_b   1.000
_cell.length_c   1.000
_cell.angle_alpha   90.00
_cell.angle_beta   90.00
_cell.angle_gamma   90.00
#
_symmetry.space_group_name_H-M   'P 1'
#
loop_
_entity.id
_entity.type
_entity.pdbx_description
1 polymer ?
#
loop_
_entity_poly.entity_id
_entity_poly.type
_entity_poly.pdbx_seq_one_letter_code
_entity_poly.pdbx_strand_id
1 'polypeptide(L)'
;MNFDQLGPSWRTENEAVVSAAPTEEKRLERYVTTTRATERFWSKILRRDLIETAACLFVIYSFGRSLLGAFDGFALPRVAATGMVVNIAAAVFVMWRLYRTRTSTPAPRLDVPMREYCENEIKRVDKQIAMLRSVHVWYLAPFYLGVTLFFFAIDGLCTEFVGITFLVTVMYAFIFALNRSVASTSMTDLRNDLVALRDSLTTESAPGRAAADPPDRTKETWRFVISWILILLASVAGMALFGWIVDVEYPKRSPFDGIRWREETPEVRLEDDWYELVSIDSVATADILSFCKWNYFAKWRMRFEEDLVEVLTQMGHEPGDTVRLVVSPLDSDDELVLNEMPMSEAKRWAIKAAAMSRGREEPPANENDPNRRQDPSAAAEPSRLPTQPGDETMRTTATLLSGLLLTNAAVAVTPEQIDRLAKPYVDSETVVGMTVGVLQGDEATVRGYGHFSESDSRVPDGATIYEIGSVSKVFTGLLLADAIAMGRVSPVTPVDELLPASIKMPRREKTLPIRLWHLATHTSGLPRLPTNLEPSDPNNPYADYDGKRLAAFLREYQPLKRPGEKMAYSNFGAGLLGELLAQEQETTYESLLESRVAEPLGLADTTIQLTDDQKARLAPPHLVGGAPGHNWDLGKLAGAGAIRSTVDDLMKFAAAQLDPPEGKLGQAIDFAWMIHQKPIADTDFAMGFGWHVARDGSTRWHNGETGGYHSAVFVSRDLNAAVVVLTNTATGEIDQLAEQIIQSAAGMPVEPRVFPEKAEVAPEVMQRYVGKYAITPAFVLTVSIEGGKLMVGATGQSTYPLAPESETLWRHQAVDAKLEFHVDKAGNCSSVDLLQNGMRQKAKRID
;
A
#
# COMPACT_ATOMS: atom_id res chain seq x y z
N MET A 1 16.07 15.59 -6.15
CA MET A 1 17.47 16.08 -6.23
C MET A 1 17.51 17.52 -5.74
N ASN A 2 18.62 18.02 -5.19
CA ASN A 2 18.83 19.46 -5.05
C ASN A 2 19.84 19.87 -6.13
N PHE A 3 19.33 20.21 -7.32
CA PHE A 3 20.18 20.52 -8.47
C PHE A 3 21.03 21.79 -8.29
N ASP A 4 20.73 22.63 -7.28
CA ASP A 4 21.56 23.80 -6.96
C ASP A 4 22.83 23.46 -6.17
N GLN A 5 22.92 22.23 -5.61
CA GLN A 5 24.15 21.71 -5.00
C GLN A 5 25.10 21.02 -6.01
N LEU A 6 24.69 20.86 -7.28
CA LEU A 6 25.55 20.38 -8.38
C LEU A 6 26.53 21.47 -8.83
N GLY A 7 27.41 21.89 -7.91
CA GLY A 7 28.30 23.05 -8.04
C GLY A 7 29.22 23.06 -9.27
N PRO A 8 30.07 24.10 -9.41
CA PRO A 8 30.94 24.32 -10.56
C PRO A 8 31.76 23.10 -11.00
N SER A 9 32.13 22.19 -10.09
CA SER A 9 32.81 20.93 -10.40
C SER A 9 32.02 20.03 -11.36
N TRP A 10 30.69 19.95 -11.28
CA TRP A 10 29.90 19.18 -12.24
C TRP A 10 29.96 19.78 -13.64
N ARG A 11 29.92 21.12 -13.75
CA ARG A 11 30.11 21.79 -15.06
C ARG A 11 31.54 21.65 -15.56
N THR A 12 32.55 21.79 -14.72
CA THR A 12 33.95 21.67 -15.15
C THR A 12 34.32 20.22 -15.53
N GLU A 13 33.74 19.21 -14.87
CA GLU A 13 33.94 17.80 -15.23
C GLU A 13 33.08 17.36 -16.43
N ASN A 14 31.97 18.06 -16.73
CA ASN A 14 31.05 17.69 -17.82
C ASN A 14 30.95 18.72 -18.97
N GLU A 15 31.65 19.87 -18.94
CA GLU A 15 31.64 20.88 -20.02
C GLU A 15 32.22 20.32 -21.33
N ALA A 16 33.24 19.46 -21.21
CA ALA A 16 33.79 18.72 -22.35
C ALA A 16 32.93 17.50 -22.75
N VAL A 17 31.97 17.11 -21.91
CA VAL A 17 31.09 15.94 -22.11
C VAL A 17 29.79 16.37 -22.79
N VAL A 18 29.20 17.49 -22.35
CA VAL A 18 28.01 18.17 -22.90
C VAL A 18 28.21 18.69 -24.33
N SER A 19 29.46 18.78 -24.80
CA SER A 19 29.80 19.19 -26.17
C SER A 19 29.97 18.04 -27.17
N ALA A 20 29.82 16.77 -26.75
CA ALA A 20 30.04 15.58 -27.60
C ALA A 20 28.81 14.66 -27.69
N ALA A 21 27.82 15.11 -28.47
CA ALA A 21 26.48 14.53 -28.64
C ALA A 21 26.34 13.01 -28.97
N PRO A 22 27.28 12.28 -29.60
CA PRO A 22 27.06 10.85 -29.93
C PRO A 22 27.29 9.89 -28.76
N THR A 23 28.07 10.29 -27.75
CA THR A 23 28.46 9.43 -26.60
C THR A 23 27.54 9.61 -25.39
N GLU A 24 26.84 10.75 -25.32
CA GLU A 24 25.98 11.09 -24.19
C GLU A 24 24.63 10.38 -24.22
N GLU A 25 24.01 10.18 -25.40
CA GLU A 25 22.71 9.50 -25.53
C GLU A 25 22.78 8.06 -24.98
N LYS A 26 23.84 7.31 -25.33
CA LYS A 26 24.10 5.96 -24.78
C LYS A 26 24.44 5.96 -23.29
N ARG A 27 25.02 7.05 -22.76
CA ARG A 27 25.36 7.18 -21.33
C ARG A 27 24.13 7.57 -20.51
N LEU A 28 23.27 8.43 -21.03
CA LEU A 28 21.99 8.81 -20.42
C LEU A 28 21.02 7.63 -20.43
N GLU A 29 20.94 6.89 -21.54
CA GLU A 29 20.18 5.65 -21.64
C GLU A 29 20.67 4.63 -20.60
N ARG A 30 21.99 4.41 -20.50
CA ARG A 30 22.58 3.53 -19.48
C ARG A 30 22.35 4.05 -18.07
N TYR A 31 22.38 5.36 -17.84
CA TYR A 31 22.11 5.99 -16.56
C TYR A 31 20.66 5.77 -16.12
N VAL A 32 19.70 6.09 -16.98
CA VAL A 32 18.27 5.94 -16.72
C VAL A 32 17.94 4.46 -16.49
N THR A 33 18.47 3.56 -17.33
CA THR A 33 18.28 2.11 -17.18
C THR A 33 18.85 1.59 -15.86
N THR A 34 20.08 1.97 -15.51
CA THR A 34 20.75 1.52 -14.29
C THR A 34 20.06 2.10 -13.04
N THR A 35 19.57 3.34 -13.11
CA THR A 35 18.86 4.00 -12.00
C THR A 35 17.45 3.42 -11.80
N ARG A 36 16.74 3.08 -12.88
CA ARG A 36 15.48 2.31 -12.79
C ARG A 36 15.70 0.93 -12.18
N ALA A 37 16.79 0.27 -12.57
CA ALA A 37 17.14 -1.03 -12.05
C ALA A 37 17.48 -0.95 -10.55
N THR A 38 18.17 0.10 -10.08
CA THR A 38 18.40 0.31 -8.64
C THR A 38 17.12 0.67 -7.89
N GLU A 39 16.24 1.53 -8.41
CA GLU A 39 14.98 1.89 -7.74
C GLU A 39 14.04 0.69 -7.60
N ARG A 40 13.81 -0.07 -8.69
CA ARG A 40 13.04 -1.32 -8.66
C ARG A 40 13.67 -2.37 -7.74
N PHE A 41 14.99 -2.40 -7.69
CA PHE A 41 15.70 -3.30 -6.79
C PHE A 41 15.46 -2.91 -5.32
N TRP A 42 15.61 -1.64 -4.97
CA TRP A 42 15.45 -1.17 -3.60
C TRP A 42 13.99 -1.21 -3.13
N SER A 43 13.00 -1.00 -3.99
CA SER A 43 11.59 -1.19 -3.64
C SER A 43 11.28 -2.66 -3.32
N LYS A 44 11.83 -3.60 -4.10
CA LYS A 44 11.73 -5.04 -3.81
C LYS A 44 12.40 -5.42 -2.48
N ILE A 45 13.59 -4.87 -2.19
CA ILE A 45 14.28 -5.08 -0.92
C ILE A 45 13.48 -4.48 0.25
N LEU A 46 12.88 -3.29 0.06
CA LEU A 46 12.06 -2.64 1.08
C LEU A 46 10.85 -3.50 1.44
N ARG A 47 10.13 -3.97 0.42
CA ARG A 47 8.97 -4.86 0.55
C ARG A 47 9.34 -6.17 1.24
N ARG A 48 10.44 -6.81 0.83
CA ARG A 48 10.96 -8.02 1.47
C ARG A 48 11.16 -7.80 2.96
N ASP A 49 11.94 -6.80 3.35
CA ASP A 49 12.25 -6.61 4.78
C ASP A 49 11.01 -6.26 5.60
N LEU A 50 9.99 -5.60 5.03
CA LEU A 50 8.72 -5.34 5.69
C LEU A 50 7.96 -6.64 5.97
N ILE A 51 7.87 -7.52 4.97
CA ILE A 51 7.27 -8.86 5.11
C ILE A 51 8.04 -9.67 6.17
N GLU A 52 9.36 -9.66 6.12
CA GLU A 52 10.19 -10.39 7.10
C GLU A 52 10.05 -9.83 8.52
N THR A 53 9.92 -8.51 8.66
CA THR A 53 9.67 -7.87 9.96
C THR A 53 8.29 -8.26 10.49
N ALA A 54 7.26 -8.26 9.64
CA ALA A 54 5.92 -8.70 10.02
C ALA A 54 5.89 -10.19 10.41
N ALA A 55 6.57 -11.05 9.66
CA ALA A 55 6.73 -12.47 10.00
C ALA A 55 7.45 -12.65 11.35
N CYS A 56 8.52 -11.89 11.61
CA CYS A 56 9.22 -11.91 12.89
C CYS A 56 8.31 -11.45 14.04
N LEU A 57 7.53 -10.38 13.86
CA LEU A 57 6.56 -9.92 14.85
C LEU A 57 5.47 -10.97 15.12
N PHE A 58 5.01 -11.67 14.09
CA PHE A 58 4.07 -12.78 14.24
C PHE A 58 4.67 -13.95 15.03
N VAL A 59 5.93 -14.32 14.76
CA VAL A 59 6.65 -15.36 15.52
C VAL A 59 6.79 -14.95 16.98
N ILE A 60 7.17 -13.70 17.25
CA ILE A 60 7.28 -13.15 18.61
C ILE A 60 5.93 -13.16 19.33
N TYR A 61 4.86 -12.74 18.66
CA TYR A 61 3.52 -12.75 19.21
C TYR A 61 3.04 -14.17 19.50
N SER A 62 3.18 -15.09 18.54
CA SER A 62 2.68 -16.46 18.65
C SER A 62 3.37 -17.24 19.76
N PHE A 63 4.71 -17.24 19.78
CA PHE A 63 5.47 -17.92 20.83
C PHE A 63 5.42 -17.16 22.17
N GLY A 64 5.42 -15.82 22.14
CA GLY A 64 5.34 -14.99 23.36
C GLY A 64 4.01 -15.15 24.08
N ARG A 65 2.88 -15.15 23.34
CA ARG A 65 1.55 -15.43 23.88
C ARG A 65 1.47 -16.83 24.50
N SER A 66 2.11 -17.81 23.86
CA SER A 66 2.18 -19.19 24.36
C SER A 66 3.02 -19.32 25.64
N LEU A 67 4.14 -18.60 25.75
CA LEU A 67 4.97 -18.56 26.95
C LEU A 67 4.32 -17.84 28.14
N LEU A 68 3.45 -16.84 27.88
CA LEU A 68 2.75 -16.07 28.90
C LEU A 68 1.43 -16.73 29.38
N GLY A 69 1.14 -17.97 28.94
CA GLY A 69 0.01 -18.75 29.45
C GLY A 69 -1.37 -18.29 28.95
N ALA A 70 -1.45 -17.54 27.84
CA ALA A 70 -2.71 -17.05 27.29
C ALA A 70 -3.47 -18.07 26.41
N PHE A 71 -2.99 -19.32 26.35
CA PHE A 71 -3.73 -20.50 25.91
C PHE A 71 -3.99 -21.37 27.14
N ASP A 72 -5.26 -21.67 27.39
CA ASP A 72 -5.78 -22.27 28.63
C ASP A 72 -5.01 -23.51 29.11
N GLY A 73 -4.54 -23.48 30.36
CA GLY A 73 -4.28 -24.67 31.19
C GLY A 73 -3.13 -25.62 30.81
N PHE A 74 -2.27 -25.29 29.84
CA PHE A 74 -1.22 -26.19 29.33
C PHE A 74 0.16 -25.94 29.98
N ALA A 75 0.74 -26.92 30.68
CA ALA A 75 2.12 -26.83 31.18
C ALA A 75 3.10 -27.28 30.08
N LEU A 76 3.74 -26.34 29.39
CA LEU A 76 4.73 -26.65 28.35
C LEU A 76 5.98 -27.32 28.94
N PRO A 77 6.49 -28.43 28.34
CA PRO A 77 7.79 -28.97 28.69
C PRO A 77 8.88 -27.89 28.59
N ARG A 78 9.79 -27.85 29.56
CA ARG A 78 10.86 -26.82 29.61
C ARG A 78 11.68 -26.75 28.32
N VAL A 79 11.87 -27.89 27.65
CA VAL A 79 12.60 -27.96 26.36
C VAL A 79 11.81 -27.31 25.23
N ALA A 80 10.48 -27.50 25.19
CA ALA A 80 9.60 -26.82 24.24
C ALA A 80 9.60 -25.31 24.49
N ALA A 81 9.48 -24.88 25.74
CA ALA A 81 9.60 -23.46 26.12
C ALA A 81 10.96 -22.85 25.74
N THR A 82 12.05 -23.62 25.86
CA THR A 82 13.39 -23.20 25.42
C THR A 82 13.45 -23.00 23.90
N GLY A 83 12.89 -23.93 23.12
CA GLY A 83 12.79 -23.79 21.66
C GLY A 83 12.01 -22.54 21.23
N MET A 84 10.92 -22.23 21.93
CA MET A 84 10.15 -20.99 21.74
C MET A 84 10.98 -19.73 22.00
N VAL A 85 11.73 -19.69 23.11
CA VAL A 85 12.62 -18.56 23.44
C VAL A 85 13.71 -18.37 22.38
N VAL A 86 14.30 -19.46 21.88
CA VAL A 86 15.29 -19.41 20.79
C VAL A 86 14.69 -18.81 19.52
N ASN A 87 13.46 -19.18 19.14
CA ASN A 87 12.78 -18.61 17.98
C ASN A 87 12.43 -17.12 18.17
N ILE A 88 12.02 -16.69 19.36
CA ILE A 88 11.78 -15.28 19.66
C ILE A 88 13.09 -14.48 19.55
N ALA A 89 14.18 -15.00 20.13
CA ALA A 89 15.50 -14.37 20.04
C ALA A 89 16.01 -14.30 18.58
N ALA A 90 15.77 -15.34 17.79
CA ALA A 90 16.06 -15.35 16.36
C ALA A 90 15.28 -14.26 15.59
N ALA A 91 13.99 -14.11 15.85
CA ALA A 91 13.15 -13.07 15.24
C ALA A 91 13.62 -11.65 15.59
N VAL A 92 13.98 -11.41 16.86
CA VAL A 92 14.56 -10.12 17.28
C VAL A 92 15.90 -9.87 16.60
N PHE A 93 16.76 -10.89 16.52
CA PHE A 93 18.07 -10.78 15.86
C PHE A 93 17.93 -10.48 14.36
N VAL A 94 17.01 -11.14 13.66
CA VAL A 94 16.71 -10.89 12.24
C VAL A 94 16.26 -9.46 12.01
N MET A 95 15.28 -8.96 12.79
CA MET A 95 14.84 -7.56 12.70
C MET A 95 15.98 -6.57 12.96
N TRP A 96 16.78 -6.81 14.01
CA TRP A 96 17.96 -6.00 14.30
C TRP A 96 18.97 -6.02 13.15
N ARG A 97 19.22 -7.19 12.53
CA ARG A 97 20.16 -7.35 11.43
C ARG A 97 19.70 -6.61 10.17
N LEU A 98 18.41 -6.70 9.83
CA LEU A 98 17.79 -5.97 8.73
C LEU A 98 17.91 -4.45 8.96
N TYR A 99 17.54 -3.99 10.15
CA TYR A 99 17.66 -2.58 10.56
C TYR A 99 19.11 -2.07 10.50
N ARG A 100 20.06 -2.81 11.07
CA ARG A 100 21.49 -2.46 11.08
C ARG A 100 22.08 -2.40 9.67
N THR A 101 21.66 -3.31 8.79
CA THR A 101 22.14 -3.31 7.41
C THR A 101 21.72 -2.04 6.70
N ARG A 102 20.43 -1.64 6.83
CA ARG A 102 19.90 -0.39 6.26
C ARG A 102 20.60 0.85 6.80
N THR A 103 20.76 0.96 8.11
CA THR A 103 21.40 2.13 8.73
C THR A 103 22.89 2.23 8.41
N SER A 104 23.58 1.10 8.21
CA SER A 104 25.00 1.07 7.85
C SER A 104 25.29 1.35 6.38
N THR A 105 24.26 1.46 5.53
CA THR A 105 24.38 1.78 4.10
C THR A 105 23.22 2.68 3.66
N PRO A 106 23.22 3.94 4.11
CA PRO A 106 22.19 4.90 3.72
C PRO A 106 22.15 5.06 2.20
N ALA A 107 20.98 5.41 1.67
CA ALA A 107 20.87 5.75 0.26
C ALA A 107 21.86 6.88 -0.07
N PRO A 108 22.57 6.81 -1.22
CA PRO A 108 23.42 7.89 -1.65
C PRO A 108 22.56 9.14 -1.79
N ARG A 109 23.11 10.26 -1.34
CA ARG A 109 22.42 11.53 -1.53
C ARG A 109 22.44 11.86 -3.02
N LEU A 110 21.33 12.36 -3.54
CA LEU A 110 21.20 12.63 -4.98
C LEU A 110 21.93 13.92 -5.43
N ASP A 111 22.55 14.65 -4.50
CA ASP A 111 23.36 15.84 -4.75
C ASP A 111 24.86 15.55 -4.89
N VAL A 112 25.29 14.30 -4.69
CA VAL A 112 26.70 13.92 -4.88
C VAL A 112 27.00 13.68 -6.38
N PRO A 113 28.25 13.88 -6.83
CA PRO A 113 28.65 13.55 -8.19
C PRO A 113 28.25 12.13 -8.59
N MET A 114 27.83 11.95 -9.85
CA MET A 114 27.26 10.68 -10.32
C MET A 114 28.18 9.47 -10.11
N ARG A 115 29.50 9.69 -10.19
CA ARG A 115 30.51 8.70 -9.87
C ARG A 115 30.44 8.26 -8.40
N GLU A 116 30.37 9.22 -7.48
CA GLU A 116 30.22 8.97 -6.05
C GLU A 116 28.87 8.28 -5.75
N TYR A 117 27.81 8.66 -6.46
CA TYR A 117 26.52 7.97 -6.38
C TYR A 117 26.67 6.48 -6.75
N CYS A 118 27.32 6.18 -7.89
CA CYS A 118 27.56 4.80 -8.32
C CYS A 118 28.40 4.04 -7.29
N GLU A 119 29.47 4.62 -6.76
CA GLU A 119 30.32 3.98 -5.75
C GLU A 119 29.56 3.64 -4.47
N ASN A 120 28.67 4.53 -4.03
CA ASN A 120 27.82 4.31 -2.87
C ASN A 120 26.75 3.25 -3.14
N GLU A 121 26.13 3.25 -4.32
CA GLU A 121 25.19 2.19 -4.73
C GLU A 121 25.87 0.82 -4.85
N ILE A 122 27.07 0.74 -5.44
CA ILE A 122 27.85 -0.50 -5.52
C ILE A 122 28.10 -1.05 -4.11
N LYS A 123 28.52 -0.20 -3.15
CA LYS A 123 28.72 -0.62 -1.75
C LYS A 123 27.43 -1.15 -1.11
N ARG A 124 26.28 -0.55 -1.41
CA ARG A 124 24.96 -0.99 -0.91
C ARG A 124 24.60 -2.36 -1.49
N VAL A 125 24.74 -2.54 -2.80
CA VAL A 125 24.50 -3.81 -3.50
C VAL A 125 25.44 -4.90 -2.97
N ASP A 126 26.72 -4.60 -2.78
CA ASP A 126 27.71 -5.53 -2.23
C ASP A 126 27.34 -6.04 -0.83
N LYS A 127 26.86 -5.15 0.06
CA LYS A 127 26.38 -5.59 1.38
C LYS A 127 25.15 -6.48 1.30
N GLN A 128 24.23 -6.23 0.36
CA GLN A 128 23.06 -7.09 0.15
C GLN A 128 23.46 -8.47 -0.39
N ILE A 129 24.41 -8.54 -1.34
CA ILE A 129 24.97 -9.80 -1.84
C ILE A 129 25.59 -10.59 -0.68
N ALA A 130 26.40 -9.95 0.16
CA ALA A 130 27.01 -10.59 1.33
C ALA A 130 25.97 -11.11 2.33
N MET A 131 24.89 -10.37 2.54
CA MET A 131 23.77 -10.77 3.40
C MET A 131 23.04 -12.00 2.87
N LEU A 132 22.73 -12.04 1.56
CA LEU A 132 22.08 -13.19 0.94
C LEU A 132 22.96 -14.43 0.93
N ARG A 133 24.27 -14.28 0.67
CA ARG A 133 25.22 -15.41 0.71
C ARG A 133 25.33 -16.06 2.11
N SER A 134 25.10 -15.28 3.16
CA SER A 134 25.18 -15.74 4.55
C SER A 134 23.81 -16.06 5.19
N VAL A 135 22.72 -16.09 4.41
CA VAL A 135 21.34 -16.29 4.91
C VAL A 135 21.17 -17.55 5.76
N HIS A 136 21.93 -18.60 5.46
CA HIS A 136 21.92 -19.84 6.21
C HIS A 136 22.39 -19.67 7.67
N VAL A 137 23.31 -18.74 7.94
CA VAL A 137 23.88 -18.51 9.28
C VAL A 137 23.02 -17.57 10.11
N TRP A 138 22.64 -16.43 9.54
CA TRP A 138 22.02 -15.35 10.32
C TRP A 138 20.48 -15.44 10.36
N TYR A 139 19.86 -16.14 9.40
CA TYR A 139 18.41 -16.25 9.29
C TYR A 139 17.93 -17.69 9.54
N LEU A 140 18.42 -18.67 8.77
CA LEU A 140 17.89 -20.04 8.82
C LEU A 140 18.33 -20.81 10.07
N ALA A 141 19.63 -20.86 10.40
CA ALA A 141 20.12 -21.70 11.50
C ALA A 141 19.48 -21.42 12.88
N PRO A 142 19.25 -20.15 13.31
CA PRO A 142 18.63 -19.85 14.59
C PRO A 142 17.18 -20.36 14.71
N PHE A 143 16.37 -20.19 13.66
CA PHE A 143 15.00 -20.70 13.64
C PHE A 143 14.96 -22.23 13.54
N TYR A 144 15.86 -22.82 12.74
CA TYR A 144 15.97 -24.27 12.65
C TYR A 144 16.23 -24.91 14.02
N LEU A 145 17.16 -24.34 14.79
CA LEU A 145 17.46 -24.80 16.15
C LEU A 145 16.24 -24.68 17.08
N GLY A 146 15.57 -23.53 17.09
CA GLY A 146 14.40 -23.30 17.96
C GLY A 146 13.22 -24.22 17.62
N VAL A 147 12.91 -24.38 16.32
CA VAL A 147 11.86 -25.28 15.83
C VAL A 147 12.18 -26.74 16.16
N THR A 148 13.43 -27.18 15.96
CA THR A 148 13.83 -28.56 16.25
C THR A 148 13.70 -28.88 17.74
N LEU A 149 14.16 -27.97 18.62
CA LEU A 149 14.01 -28.12 20.07
C LEU A 149 12.54 -28.16 20.51
N PHE A 150 11.70 -27.35 19.87
CA PHE A 150 10.28 -27.28 20.17
C PHE A 150 9.56 -28.61 19.84
N PHE A 151 9.68 -29.10 18.61
CA PHE A 151 8.99 -30.32 18.19
C PHE A 151 9.57 -31.60 18.82
N PHE A 152 10.88 -31.64 19.07
CA PHE A 152 11.50 -32.76 19.78
C PHE A 152 10.91 -32.96 21.17
N ALA A 153 10.62 -31.85 21.86
CA ALA A 153 10.09 -31.85 23.21
C ALA A 153 8.61 -32.25 23.31
N ILE A 154 7.87 -32.17 22.20
CA ILE A 154 6.43 -32.48 22.15
C ILE A 154 6.21 -33.93 21.73
N ASP A 155 6.92 -34.41 20.71
CA ASP A 155 6.65 -35.72 20.09
C ASP A 155 7.73 -36.79 20.35
N GLY A 156 8.88 -36.40 20.91
CA GLY A 156 10.01 -37.30 21.09
C GLY A 156 10.63 -37.79 19.76
N LEU A 157 11.39 -38.89 19.81
CA LEU A 157 12.06 -39.51 18.66
C LEU A 157 11.09 -40.40 17.84
N CYS A 158 9.93 -39.86 17.46
CA CYS A 158 8.93 -40.56 16.64
C CYS A 158 9.16 -40.32 15.13
N THR A 159 8.59 -41.18 14.28
CA THR A 159 8.68 -41.07 12.80
C THR A 159 8.13 -39.75 12.26
N GLU A 160 7.16 -39.15 12.96
CA GLU A 160 6.54 -37.87 12.62
C GLU A 160 7.52 -36.69 12.83
N PHE A 161 8.31 -36.71 13.91
CA PHE A 161 9.37 -35.71 14.15
C PHE A 161 10.45 -35.74 13.07
N VAL A 162 10.83 -36.95 12.61
CA VAL A 162 11.77 -37.12 11.50
C VAL A 162 11.19 -36.54 10.20
N GLY A 163 9.89 -36.74 9.95
CA GLY A 163 9.17 -36.19 8.80
C GLY A 163 9.11 -34.66 8.80
N ILE A 164 8.72 -34.04 9.92
CA ILE A 164 8.66 -32.58 10.06
C ILE A 164 10.06 -31.97 9.95
N THR A 165 11.05 -32.56 10.62
CA THR A 165 12.43 -32.09 10.54
C THR A 165 12.94 -32.15 9.11
N PHE A 166 12.72 -33.27 8.40
CA PHE A 166 13.08 -33.42 6.99
C PHE A 166 12.39 -32.35 6.11
N LEU A 167 11.09 -32.13 6.28
CA LEU A 167 10.34 -31.12 5.54
C LEU A 167 10.91 -29.71 5.76
N VAL A 168 11.17 -29.34 7.01
CA VAL A 168 11.78 -28.05 7.37
C VAL A 168 13.18 -27.93 6.75
N THR A 169 14.00 -28.98 6.79
CA THR A 169 15.32 -29.00 6.14
C THR A 169 15.21 -28.79 4.63
N VAL A 170 14.28 -29.47 3.94
CA VAL A 170 14.08 -29.31 2.49
C VAL A 170 13.64 -27.88 2.15
N MET A 171 12.68 -27.33 2.90
CA MET A 171 12.22 -25.96 2.72
C MET A 171 13.36 -24.96 2.93
N TYR A 172 14.18 -25.16 3.95
CA TYR A 172 15.32 -24.28 4.26
C TYR A 172 16.42 -24.39 3.19
N ALA A 173 16.66 -25.59 2.66
CA ALA A 173 17.57 -25.80 1.53
C ALA A 173 17.07 -25.10 0.26
N PHE A 174 15.76 -25.12 0.00
CA PHE A 174 15.14 -24.41 -1.12
C PHE A 174 15.27 -22.88 -0.98
N ILE A 175 14.96 -22.33 0.20
CA ILE A 175 15.14 -20.90 0.51
C ILE A 175 16.60 -20.48 0.31
N PHE A 176 17.55 -21.29 0.78
CA PHE A 176 18.97 -21.04 0.57
C PHE A 176 19.34 -21.05 -0.92
N ALA A 177 18.87 -22.03 -1.70
CA ALA A 177 19.14 -22.12 -3.14
C ALA A 177 18.56 -20.92 -3.91
N LEU A 178 17.34 -20.48 -3.59
CA LEU A 178 16.72 -19.29 -4.18
C LEU A 178 17.52 -18.02 -3.88
N ASN A 179 17.85 -17.78 -2.61
CA ASN A 179 18.63 -16.60 -2.21
C ASN A 179 20.02 -16.59 -2.88
N ARG A 180 20.63 -17.76 -3.06
CA ARG A 180 21.90 -17.90 -3.78
C ARG A 180 21.73 -17.60 -5.27
N SER A 181 20.69 -18.12 -5.91
CA SER A 181 20.39 -17.87 -7.32
C SER A 181 20.27 -16.36 -7.57
N VAL A 182 19.42 -15.68 -6.79
CA VAL A 182 19.17 -14.23 -6.89
C VAL A 182 20.45 -13.40 -6.65
N ALA A 183 21.28 -13.79 -5.68
CA ALA A 183 22.56 -13.12 -5.42
C ALA A 183 23.55 -13.30 -6.58
N SER A 184 23.51 -14.44 -7.27
CA SER A 184 24.46 -14.80 -8.34
C SER A 184 24.09 -14.31 -9.73
N THR A 185 22.82 -13.96 -9.98
CA THR A 185 22.35 -13.43 -11.27
C THR A 185 21.99 -11.95 -11.11
N SER A 186 20.75 -11.64 -10.71
CA SER A 186 20.19 -10.28 -10.77
C SER A 186 20.97 -9.24 -9.99
N MET A 187 21.48 -9.57 -8.80
CA MET A 187 22.27 -8.61 -8.00
C MET A 187 23.68 -8.40 -8.58
N THR A 188 24.26 -9.44 -9.14
CA THR A 188 25.60 -9.36 -9.75
C THR A 188 25.52 -8.58 -11.07
N ASP A 189 24.45 -8.75 -11.84
CA ASP A 189 24.18 -7.98 -13.05
C ASP A 189 24.00 -6.49 -12.74
N LEU A 190 23.13 -6.14 -11.79
CA LEU A 190 22.93 -4.75 -11.34
C LEU A 190 24.23 -4.11 -10.85
N ARG A 191 25.03 -4.86 -10.08
CA ARG A 191 26.34 -4.42 -9.63
C ARG A 191 27.28 -4.14 -10.80
N ASN A 192 27.32 -5.04 -11.78
CA ASN A 192 28.17 -4.91 -12.96
C ASN A 192 27.74 -3.71 -13.83
N ASP A 193 26.44 -3.45 -13.94
CA ASP A 193 25.92 -2.29 -14.65
C ASP A 193 26.31 -0.99 -13.96
N LEU A 194 26.21 -0.93 -12.63
CA LEU A 194 26.68 0.22 -11.82
C LEU A 194 28.19 0.43 -11.94
N VAL A 195 28.99 -0.63 -11.95
CA VAL A 195 30.44 -0.57 -12.17
C VAL A 195 30.75 -0.05 -13.58
N ALA A 196 30.08 -0.58 -14.60
CA ALA A 196 30.26 -0.15 -15.97
C ALA A 196 29.84 1.32 -16.19
N LEU A 197 28.78 1.76 -15.51
CA LEU A 197 28.36 3.16 -15.51
C LEU A 197 29.41 4.04 -14.82
N ARG A 198 29.88 3.67 -13.62
CA ARG A 198 30.97 4.36 -12.91
C ARG A 198 32.21 4.51 -13.78
N ASP A 199 32.64 3.44 -14.44
CA ASP A 199 33.86 3.41 -15.25
C ASP A 199 33.70 4.19 -16.57
N SER A 200 32.47 4.30 -17.07
CA SER A 200 32.16 5.16 -18.23
C SER A 200 32.22 6.66 -17.95
N LEU A 201 32.25 7.05 -16.66
CA LEU A 201 32.31 8.43 -16.19
C LEU A 201 33.74 8.97 -16.05
N THR A 202 34.78 8.16 -16.30
CA THR A 202 36.19 8.60 -16.38
C THR A 202 36.62 8.76 -17.83
N THR A 203 37.26 9.89 -18.17
CA THR A 203 37.90 10.11 -19.47
C THR A 203 39.03 9.10 -19.69
N GLU A 204 39.15 8.66 -20.95
CA GLU A 204 40.03 7.61 -21.50
C GLU A 204 39.57 6.14 -21.34
N SER A 205 38.99 5.63 -22.45
CA SER A 205 38.97 4.23 -22.90
C SER A 205 38.75 3.13 -21.85
N ALA A 206 37.54 2.58 -21.78
CA ALA A 206 37.33 1.24 -21.22
C ALA A 206 37.71 0.17 -22.27
N PRO A 207 38.57 -0.81 -21.94
CA PRO A 207 38.70 -2.05 -22.69
C PRO A 207 37.42 -2.89 -22.54
N GLY A 208 37.16 -3.74 -23.53
CA GLY A 208 35.99 -4.63 -23.55
C GLY A 208 35.85 -5.51 -22.32
N ARG A 209 34.59 -5.80 -22.01
CA ARG A 209 34.04 -6.72 -20.99
C ARG A 209 35.05 -7.82 -20.55
N ALA A 210 35.79 -7.58 -19.47
CA ALA A 210 36.52 -8.65 -18.79
C ALA A 210 35.53 -9.42 -17.91
N ALA A 211 35.25 -10.67 -18.29
CA ALA A 211 34.49 -11.59 -17.45
C ALA A 211 35.26 -11.82 -16.14
N ALA A 212 34.64 -11.48 -15.01
CA ALA A 212 35.15 -11.91 -13.72
C ALA A 212 35.09 -13.44 -13.65
N ASP A 213 36.15 -14.07 -13.12
CA ASP A 213 36.18 -15.53 -12.94
C ASP A 213 34.95 -15.97 -12.13
N PRO A 214 34.23 -17.02 -12.58
CA PRO A 214 33.12 -17.55 -11.82
C PRO A 214 33.63 -18.05 -10.46
N PRO A 215 32.92 -17.76 -9.36
CA PRO A 215 33.33 -18.23 -8.04
C PRO A 215 33.44 -19.76 -8.03
N ASP A 216 34.49 -20.27 -7.37
CA ASP A 216 34.76 -21.69 -7.16
C ASP A 216 33.58 -22.35 -6.42
N ARG A 217 32.61 -22.87 -7.19
CA ARG A 217 31.36 -23.47 -6.72
C ARG A 217 31.62 -24.68 -5.80
N THR A 218 32.78 -25.31 -5.91
CA THR A 218 33.14 -26.51 -5.14
C THR A 218 33.50 -26.18 -3.69
N LYS A 219 34.34 -25.18 -3.42
CA LYS A 219 34.73 -24.83 -2.04
C LYS A 219 33.57 -24.33 -1.17
N GLU A 220 32.63 -23.59 -1.76
CA GLU A 220 31.48 -23.05 -1.02
C GLU A 220 30.39 -24.09 -0.77
N THR A 221 30.21 -25.05 -1.67
CA THR A 221 29.31 -26.20 -1.46
C THR A 221 29.80 -27.07 -0.30
N TRP A 222 31.11 -27.30 -0.21
CA TRP A 222 31.70 -28.02 0.93
C TRP A 222 31.55 -27.26 2.25
N ARG A 223 31.68 -25.94 2.26
CA ARG A 223 31.40 -25.12 3.46
C ARG A 223 29.95 -25.26 3.93
N PHE A 224 28.99 -25.28 3.01
CA PHE A 224 27.57 -25.52 3.33
C PHE A 224 27.34 -26.92 3.92
N VAL A 225 27.86 -27.96 3.27
CA VAL A 225 27.74 -29.35 3.75
C VAL A 225 28.36 -29.50 5.13
N ILE A 226 29.56 -28.93 5.36
CA ILE A 226 30.23 -28.96 6.65
C ILE A 226 29.43 -28.20 7.72
N SER A 227 28.93 -27.00 7.43
CA SER A 227 28.13 -26.22 8.38
C SER A 227 26.84 -26.95 8.77
N TRP A 228 26.17 -27.63 7.83
CA TRP A 228 24.97 -28.42 8.13
C TRP A 228 25.28 -29.70 8.91
N ILE A 229 26.38 -30.38 8.61
CA ILE A 229 26.85 -31.52 9.41
C ILE A 229 27.15 -31.05 10.83
N LEU A 230 27.81 -29.90 11.01
CA LEU A 230 28.11 -29.34 12.32
C LEU A 230 26.84 -28.92 13.09
N ILE A 231 25.85 -28.33 12.42
CA ILE A 231 24.55 -27.99 13.03
C ILE A 231 23.80 -29.27 13.45
N LEU A 232 23.73 -30.28 12.56
CA LEU A 232 23.08 -31.56 12.87
C LEU A 232 23.77 -32.26 14.04
N LEU A 233 25.10 -32.30 14.05
CA LEU A 233 25.90 -32.87 15.14
C LEU A 233 25.72 -32.08 16.44
N ALA A 234 25.65 -30.75 16.40
CA ALA A 234 25.40 -29.91 17.57
C ALA A 234 23.97 -30.11 18.11
N SER A 235 22.97 -30.30 17.25
CA SER A 235 21.60 -30.63 17.63
C SER A 235 21.53 -32.02 18.29
N VAL A 236 22.19 -33.04 17.71
CA VAL A 236 22.25 -34.39 18.28
C VAL A 236 23.02 -34.41 19.59
N ALA A 237 24.16 -33.71 19.66
CA ALA A 237 24.93 -33.57 20.90
C ALA A 237 24.13 -32.80 21.97
N GLY A 238 23.41 -31.74 21.59
CA GLY A 238 22.53 -31.00 22.48
C GLY A 238 21.39 -31.86 23.04
N MET A 239 20.76 -32.69 22.19
CA MET A 239 19.73 -33.66 22.60
C MET A 239 20.31 -34.74 23.53
N ALA A 240 21.49 -35.28 23.22
CA ALA A 240 22.14 -36.30 24.04
C ALA A 240 22.64 -35.76 25.39
N LEU A 241 23.19 -34.55 25.42
CA LEU A 241 23.65 -33.89 26.65
C LEU A 241 22.45 -33.55 27.56
N PHE A 242 21.28 -33.22 27.01
CA PHE A 242 20.09 -32.88 27.79
C PHE A 242 19.25 -34.09 28.21
N GLY A 243 19.19 -35.14 27.40
CA GLY A 243 18.60 -36.43 27.80
C GLY A 243 19.28 -37.01 29.04
N TRP A 244 20.54 -36.65 29.29
CA TRP A 244 21.28 -37.02 30.50
C TRP A 244 21.02 -36.09 31.71
N ILE A 245 20.48 -34.88 31.51
CA ILE A 245 20.29 -33.86 32.56
C ILE A 245 18.89 -33.92 33.20
N VAL A 246 17.91 -34.60 32.58
CA VAL A 246 16.50 -34.58 33.03
C VAL A 246 15.86 -35.97 33.08
N ASP A 247 16.60 -36.98 33.51
CA ASP A 247 16.03 -38.31 33.76
C ASP A 247 15.47 -38.36 35.20
N VAL A 248 14.17 -38.13 35.36
CA VAL A 248 13.46 -38.44 36.61
C VAL A 248 12.69 -39.72 36.36
N GLU A 249 13.31 -40.84 36.72
CA GLU A 249 12.72 -42.17 36.55
C GLU A 249 11.68 -42.41 37.67
N TYR A 250 10.40 -42.51 37.30
CA TYR A 250 9.32 -42.81 38.25
C TYR A 250 9.20 -44.33 38.47
N PRO A 251 9.02 -44.80 39.73
CA PRO A 251 8.82 -46.22 40.01
C PRO A 251 7.64 -46.81 39.21
N LYS A 252 7.86 -47.92 38.51
CA LYS A 252 6.82 -48.57 37.68
C LYS A 252 6.07 -49.63 38.47
N ARG A 253 5.17 -49.19 39.36
CA ARG A 253 4.41 -50.06 40.27
C ARG A 253 2.91 -49.86 40.13
N SER A 254 2.13 -50.89 40.48
CA SER A 254 0.67 -50.87 40.48
C SER A 254 0.13 -51.68 41.67
N PRO A 255 -1.04 -51.32 42.24
CA PRO A 255 -1.65 -52.07 43.32
C PRO A 255 -2.59 -53.18 42.80
N PHE A 256 -2.90 -53.18 41.49
CA PHE A 256 -3.91 -54.06 40.88
C PHE A 256 -3.30 -55.30 40.23
N ASP A 257 -4.00 -56.43 40.31
CA ASP A 257 -3.61 -57.70 39.68
C ASP A 257 -4.08 -57.78 38.21
N GLY A 258 -4.88 -56.81 37.76
CA GLY A 258 -5.36 -56.67 36.38
C GLY A 258 -6.22 -55.42 36.22
N ILE A 259 -6.35 -54.91 35.00
CA ILE A 259 -7.22 -53.78 34.66
C ILE A 259 -7.97 -54.09 33.36
N ARG A 260 -9.28 -53.85 33.34
CA ARG A 260 -10.10 -53.86 32.12
C ARG A 260 -11.00 -52.63 32.08
N TRP A 261 -11.53 -52.35 30.91
CA TRP A 261 -12.34 -51.15 30.68
C TRP A 261 -13.74 -51.56 30.29
N ARG A 262 -14.72 -51.02 31.01
CA ARG A 262 -16.11 -50.99 30.59
C ARG A 262 -16.41 -49.57 30.14
N GLU A 263 -16.45 -49.38 28.83
CA GLU A 263 -16.49 -48.04 28.20
C GLU A 263 -15.32 -47.16 28.69
N GLU A 264 -15.59 -46.19 29.56
CA GLU A 264 -14.58 -45.27 30.11
C GLU A 264 -14.27 -45.50 31.59
N THR A 265 -14.88 -46.51 32.21
CA THR A 265 -14.69 -46.84 33.63
C THR A 265 -13.67 -47.98 33.79
N PRO A 266 -12.62 -47.79 34.62
CA PRO A 266 -11.64 -48.83 34.90
C PRO A 266 -12.19 -49.80 35.95
N GLU A 267 -12.28 -51.06 35.55
CA GLU A 267 -12.49 -52.17 36.47
C GLU A 267 -11.12 -52.77 36.80
N VAL A 268 -10.82 -52.89 38.09
CA VAL A 268 -9.54 -53.39 38.60
C VAL A 268 -9.75 -54.75 39.25
N ARG A 269 -8.79 -55.66 39.03
CA ARG A 269 -8.79 -56.97 39.66
C ARG A 269 -7.91 -56.93 40.91
N LEU A 270 -8.45 -57.39 42.02
CA LEU A 270 -7.75 -57.55 43.28
C LEU A 270 -7.91 -59.02 43.70
N GLU A 271 -6.80 -59.74 43.79
CA GLU A 271 -6.81 -61.20 43.95
C GLU A 271 -7.60 -61.88 42.81
N ASP A 272 -8.72 -62.54 43.13
CA ASP A 272 -9.52 -63.31 42.17
C ASP A 272 -10.79 -62.57 41.68
N ASP A 273 -11.12 -61.42 42.29
CA ASP A 273 -12.37 -60.69 42.03
C ASP A 273 -12.15 -59.35 41.32
N TRP A 274 -13.15 -58.92 40.54
CA TRP A 274 -13.15 -57.64 39.83
C TRP A 274 -14.01 -56.61 40.56
N TYR A 275 -13.51 -55.38 40.59
CA TYR A 275 -14.18 -54.25 41.23
C TYR A 275 -14.12 -53.01 40.34
N GLU A 276 -15.09 -52.12 40.47
CA GLU A 276 -14.99 -50.77 39.94
C GLU A 276 -14.10 -49.92 40.86
N LEU A 277 -13.14 -49.18 40.29
CA LEU A 277 -12.22 -48.35 41.08
C LEU A 277 -12.84 -46.97 41.37
N VAL A 278 -13.00 -46.64 42.65
CA VAL A 278 -13.59 -45.37 43.10
C VAL A 278 -12.51 -44.31 43.40
N SER A 279 -11.46 -44.66 44.15
CA SER A 279 -10.34 -43.74 44.43
C SER A 279 -9.05 -44.44 44.84
N ILE A 280 -7.92 -43.72 44.69
CA ILE A 280 -6.58 -44.10 45.16
C ILE A 280 -6.05 -42.98 46.06
N ASP A 281 -5.69 -43.26 47.30
CA ASP A 281 -5.17 -42.28 48.29
C ASP A 281 -6.00 -41.00 48.38
N SER A 282 -7.32 -41.13 48.29
CA SER A 282 -8.31 -40.03 48.30
C SER A 282 -8.39 -39.20 47.02
N VAL A 283 -7.67 -39.56 45.96
CA VAL A 283 -7.84 -39.00 44.62
C VAL A 283 -8.90 -39.82 43.88
N ALA A 284 -10.00 -39.17 43.49
CA ALA A 284 -11.10 -39.84 42.81
C ALA A 284 -10.67 -40.36 41.43
N THR A 285 -11.11 -41.55 41.06
CA THR A 285 -10.78 -42.14 39.74
C THR A 285 -11.17 -41.22 38.61
N ALA A 286 -12.33 -40.55 38.70
CA ALA A 286 -12.77 -39.58 37.69
C ALA A 286 -11.76 -38.43 37.47
N ASP A 287 -11.10 -37.96 38.53
CA ASP A 287 -10.09 -36.90 38.44
C ASP A 287 -8.79 -37.42 37.83
N ILE A 288 -8.37 -38.64 38.20
CA ILE A 288 -7.20 -39.31 37.60
C ILE A 288 -7.45 -39.53 36.10
N LEU A 289 -8.64 -40.01 35.73
CA LEU A 289 -9.01 -40.23 34.33
C LEU A 289 -9.11 -38.92 33.55
N SER A 290 -9.66 -37.87 34.16
CA SER A 290 -9.72 -36.54 33.55
C SER A 290 -8.31 -35.99 33.32
N PHE A 291 -7.42 -36.12 34.31
CA PHE A 291 -6.02 -35.77 34.17
C PHE A 291 -5.34 -36.60 33.07
N CYS A 292 -5.56 -37.92 33.01
CA CYS A 292 -4.97 -38.77 31.98
C CYS A 292 -5.47 -38.41 30.57
N LYS A 293 -6.78 -38.21 30.41
CA LYS A 293 -7.40 -37.83 29.12
C LYS A 293 -6.88 -36.47 28.65
N TRP A 294 -6.76 -35.53 29.58
CA TRP A 294 -6.28 -34.19 29.29
C TRP A 294 -4.78 -34.15 28.92
N ASN A 295 -3.94 -34.88 29.66
CA ASN A 295 -2.49 -34.78 29.49
C ASN A 295 -1.91 -35.77 28.45
N TYR A 296 -2.60 -36.88 28.17
CA TYR A 296 -2.03 -37.95 27.35
C TYR A 296 -2.89 -38.35 26.15
N PHE A 297 -4.03 -37.68 25.92
CA PHE A 297 -4.88 -37.83 24.73
C PHE A 297 -5.11 -39.30 24.36
N ALA A 298 -4.86 -39.73 23.12
CA ALA A 298 -5.08 -41.09 22.65
C ALA A 298 -4.37 -42.19 23.47
N LYS A 299 -3.37 -41.84 24.29
CA LYS A 299 -2.64 -42.77 25.16
C LYS A 299 -3.13 -42.78 26.61
N TRP A 300 -4.22 -42.08 26.94
CA TRP A 300 -4.67 -41.90 28.32
C TRP A 300 -4.91 -43.22 29.08
N ARG A 301 -5.50 -44.23 28.43
CA ARG A 301 -5.71 -45.57 29.04
C ARG A 301 -4.41 -46.26 29.34
N MET A 302 -3.48 -46.25 28.38
CA MET A 302 -2.15 -46.81 28.56
C MET A 302 -1.46 -46.13 29.74
N ARG A 303 -1.47 -44.80 29.82
CA ARG A 303 -0.79 -44.08 30.92
C ARG A 303 -1.40 -44.36 32.28
N PHE A 304 -2.73 -44.52 32.36
CA PHE A 304 -3.40 -44.95 33.59
C PHE A 304 -2.99 -46.37 34.02
N GLU A 305 -2.98 -47.32 33.08
CA GLU A 305 -2.60 -48.71 33.34
C GLU A 305 -1.11 -48.86 33.65
N GLU A 306 -0.28 -48.06 32.98
CA GLU A 306 1.14 -48.30 32.83
C GLU A 306 2.04 -47.38 33.65
N ASP A 307 1.57 -46.20 33.99
CA ASP A 307 2.41 -45.14 34.55
C ASP A 307 1.73 -44.47 35.75
N LEU A 308 0.93 -45.24 36.50
CA LEU A 308 0.08 -44.74 37.58
C LEU A 308 0.84 -43.89 38.62
N VAL A 309 2.05 -44.30 39.01
CA VAL A 309 2.89 -43.53 39.96
C VAL A 309 3.26 -42.17 39.37
N GLU A 310 3.66 -42.11 38.11
CA GLU A 310 4.01 -40.86 37.43
C GLU A 310 2.78 -39.94 37.31
N VAL A 311 1.63 -40.51 36.95
CA VAL A 311 0.35 -39.78 36.85
C VAL A 311 -0.01 -39.14 38.18
N LEU A 312 -0.02 -39.92 39.27
CA LEU A 312 -0.38 -39.46 40.59
C LEU A 312 0.63 -38.43 41.14
N THR A 313 1.94 -38.66 40.95
CA THR A 313 2.97 -37.68 41.34
C THR A 313 2.84 -36.36 40.58
N GLN A 314 2.50 -36.38 39.28
CA GLN A 314 2.26 -35.16 38.50
C GLN A 314 0.98 -34.43 38.93
N MET A 315 -0.01 -35.14 39.48
CA MET A 315 -1.17 -34.56 40.14
C MET A 315 -0.85 -33.98 41.53
N GLY A 316 0.41 -34.08 42.00
CA GLY A 316 0.82 -33.62 43.33
C GLY A 316 0.56 -34.63 44.45
N HIS A 317 0.23 -35.88 44.10
CA HIS A 317 -0.16 -36.95 45.01
C HIS A 317 0.77 -38.16 44.82
N GLU A 318 2.04 -38.04 45.20
CA GLU A 318 3.00 -39.15 45.06
C GLU A 318 2.60 -40.36 45.93
N PRO A 319 2.32 -41.53 45.33
CA PRO A 319 1.90 -42.71 46.08
C PRO A 319 3.09 -43.38 46.77
N GLY A 320 2.86 -43.92 47.98
CA GLY A 320 3.87 -44.67 48.73
C GLY A 320 4.04 -46.13 48.26
N ASP A 321 4.79 -46.92 49.04
CA ASP A 321 4.94 -48.37 48.78
C ASP A 321 3.62 -49.15 48.95
N THR A 322 2.65 -48.57 49.65
CA THR A 322 1.27 -49.04 49.74
C THR A 322 0.31 -47.87 49.52
N VAL A 323 -0.90 -48.16 49.04
CA VAL A 323 -1.95 -47.16 48.80
C VAL A 323 -3.27 -47.58 49.45
N ARG A 324 -4.12 -46.62 49.76
CA ARG A 324 -5.52 -46.84 50.15
C ARG A 324 -6.39 -46.86 48.90
N LEU A 325 -7.08 -47.97 48.66
CA LEU A 325 -8.05 -48.11 47.58
C LEU A 325 -9.48 -48.05 48.10
N VAL A 326 -10.34 -47.35 47.39
CA VAL A 326 -11.80 -47.49 47.53
C VAL A 326 -12.32 -48.12 46.25
N VAL A 327 -13.04 -49.22 46.37
CA VAL A 327 -13.54 -50.02 45.24
C VAL A 327 -14.99 -50.46 45.49
N SER A 328 -15.78 -50.64 44.44
CA SER A 328 -17.16 -51.16 44.52
C SER A 328 -17.26 -52.53 43.84
N PRO A 329 -17.85 -53.56 44.46
CA PRO A 329 -18.17 -54.83 43.78
C PRO A 329 -19.05 -54.59 42.55
N LEU A 330 -18.89 -55.36 41.47
CA LEU A 330 -19.63 -55.11 40.23
C LEU A 330 -21.16 -55.33 40.32
N ASP A 331 -21.61 -56.06 41.35
CA ASP A 331 -23.01 -56.40 41.58
C ASP A 331 -23.63 -55.62 42.78
N SER A 332 -22.90 -54.67 43.38
CA SER A 332 -23.38 -53.84 44.50
C SER A 332 -22.74 -52.45 44.48
N ASP A 333 -23.50 -51.42 44.88
CA ASP A 333 -23.00 -50.05 45.06
C ASP A 333 -22.31 -49.82 46.42
N ASP A 334 -22.08 -50.89 47.19
CA ASP A 334 -21.39 -50.82 48.48
C ASP A 334 -19.88 -50.60 48.30
N GLU A 335 -19.35 -49.50 48.84
CA GLU A 335 -17.91 -49.23 48.80
C GLU A 335 -17.12 -50.06 49.82
N LEU A 336 -16.07 -50.72 49.34
CA LEU A 336 -15.07 -51.40 50.14
C LEU A 336 -13.80 -50.55 50.22
N VAL A 337 -13.35 -50.29 51.46
CA VAL A 337 -12.10 -49.58 51.74
C VAL A 337 -11.00 -50.58 52.04
N LEU A 338 -10.00 -50.64 51.17
CA LEU A 338 -8.84 -51.49 51.31
C LEU A 338 -7.63 -50.62 51.67
N ASN A 339 -7.15 -50.77 52.90
CA ASN A 339 -5.98 -50.05 53.38
C ASN A 339 -4.70 -50.86 53.14
N GLU A 340 -3.58 -50.18 52.94
CA GLU A 340 -2.24 -50.78 52.80
C GLU A 340 -2.08 -51.72 51.60
N MET A 341 -2.72 -51.41 50.47
CA MET A 341 -2.59 -52.21 49.24
C MET A 341 -1.18 -52.07 48.65
N PRO A 342 -0.41 -53.16 48.50
CA PRO A 342 0.99 -53.08 48.09
C PRO A 342 1.13 -52.69 46.63
N MET A 343 1.94 -51.67 46.37
CA MET A 343 2.35 -51.25 45.04
C MET A 343 3.53 -52.14 44.60
N SER A 344 3.36 -52.95 43.56
CA SER A 344 4.45 -53.80 43.07
C SER A 344 4.68 -53.70 41.56
N GLU A 345 5.94 -53.93 41.17
CA GLU A 345 6.35 -53.98 39.77
C GLU A 345 5.80 -55.22 39.06
N ALA A 346 5.70 -56.34 39.78
CA ALA A 346 5.16 -57.59 39.24
C ALA A 346 3.69 -57.43 38.81
N LYS A 347 2.86 -56.80 39.64
CA LYS A 347 1.46 -56.46 39.33
C LYS A 347 1.34 -55.56 38.11
N ARG A 348 2.16 -54.51 38.06
CA ARG A 348 2.27 -53.61 36.92
C ARG A 348 2.67 -54.32 35.63
N TRP A 349 3.62 -55.25 35.71
CA TRP A 349 4.06 -56.05 34.57
C TRP A 349 2.95 -56.98 34.07
N ALA A 350 2.17 -57.58 34.97
CA ALA A 350 1.01 -58.39 34.62
C ALA A 350 -0.05 -57.59 33.84
N ILE A 351 -0.34 -56.35 34.28
CA ILE A 351 -1.23 -55.43 33.56
C ILE A 351 -0.67 -55.13 32.16
N LYS A 352 0.64 -54.86 32.04
CA LYS A 352 1.30 -54.62 30.75
C LYS A 352 1.13 -55.80 29.78
N ALA A 353 1.41 -57.00 30.28
CA ALA A 353 1.36 -58.22 29.49
C ALA A 353 -0.08 -58.49 29.00
N ALA A 354 -1.08 -58.23 29.84
CA ALA A 354 -2.50 -58.36 29.50
C ALA A 354 -3.01 -57.26 28.53
N ALA A 355 -2.44 -56.06 28.56
CA ALA A 355 -2.73 -55.02 27.57
C ALA A 355 -2.12 -55.36 26.20
N MET A 356 -0.89 -55.90 26.18
CA MET A 356 -0.21 -56.34 24.95
C MET A 356 -0.88 -57.53 24.27
N SER A 357 -1.49 -58.45 25.02
CA SER A 357 -2.24 -59.58 24.44
C SER A 357 -3.56 -59.13 23.79
N ARG A 358 -4.25 -58.13 24.36
CA ARG A 358 -5.49 -57.55 23.81
C ARG A 358 -5.28 -56.84 22.46
N GLY A 359 -4.09 -56.28 22.22
CA GLY A 359 -3.74 -55.68 20.93
C GLY A 359 -3.50 -56.68 19.78
N ARG A 360 -3.60 -58.00 20.01
CA ARG A 360 -3.39 -59.06 19.00
C ARG A 360 -4.66 -59.81 18.57
N GLU A 361 -5.83 -59.52 19.14
CA GLU A 361 -7.11 -60.07 18.64
C GLU A 361 -7.72 -59.09 17.63
N GLU A 362 -7.85 -59.52 16.37
CA GLU A 362 -8.61 -58.79 15.34
C GLU A 362 -10.07 -58.61 15.81
N PRO A 363 -10.70 -57.45 15.56
CA PRO A 363 -12.10 -57.26 15.90
C PRO A 363 -12.99 -58.21 15.06
N PRO A 364 -14.15 -58.64 15.59
CA PRO A 364 -14.99 -59.62 14.91
C PRO A 364 -15.51 -59.06 13.58
N ALA A 365 -15.53 -59.93 12.58
CA ALA A 365 -16.04 -59.63 11.25
C ALA A 365 -17.49 -59.11 11.33
N ASN A 366 -17.73 -57.92 10.80
CA ASN A 366 -19.07 -57.37 10.64
C ASN A 366 -19.78 -58.12 9.49
N GLU A 367 -20.77 -58.95 9.82
CA GLU A 367 -21.59 -59.72 8.87
C GLU A 367 -22.54 -58.85 8.00
N ASN A 368 -22.49 -57.52 8.10
CA ASN A 368 -23.32 -56.61 7.31
C ASN A 368 -22.49 -55.58 6.52
N ASP A 369 -21.52 -56.04 5.70
CA ASP A 369 -20.90 -55.22 4.66
C ASP A 369 -21.55 -55.52 3.29
N PRO A 370 -22.41 -54.62 2.76
CA PRO A 370 -23.14 -54.88 1.52
C PRO A 370 -22.31 -54.56 0.26
N ASN A 371 -20.99 -54.37 0.32
CA ASN A 371 -20.22 -53.98 -0.87
C ASN A 371 -18.94 -54.77 -1.12
N ARG A 372 -19.09 -56.06 -1.46
CA ARG A 372 -18.08 -56.83 -2.23
C ARG A 372 -18.60 -57.22 -3.62
N ARG A 373 -18.54 -56.23 -4.52
CA ARG A 373 -18.44 -56.23 -6.00
C ARG A 373 -19.38 -57.12 -6.83
N GLN A 374 -20.17 -56.45 -7.69
CA GLN A 374 -20.07 -56.53 -9.16
C GLN A 374 -20.75 -55.30 -9.83
N ASP A 375 -20.01 -54.61 -10.70
CA ASP A 375 -20.42 -53.52 -11.62
C ASP A 375 -21.37 -54.05 -12.73
N PRO A 376 -22.01 -53.24 -13.64
CA PRO A 376 -21.99 -51.77 -13.82
C PRO A 376 -23.33 -51.09 -14.24
N SER A 377 -23.32 -49.75 -14.39
CA SER A 377 -24.07 -48.92 -15.37
C SER A 377 -25.10 -47.89 -14.85
N ALA A 378 -24.97 -46.67 -15.43
CA ALA A 378 -25.98 -45.63 -15.71
C ALA A 378 -26.41 -44.62 -14.62
N ALA A 379 -25.95 -43.38 -14.83
CA ALA A 379 -26.69 -42.11 -14.92
C ALA A 379 -27.78 -41.73 -13.89
N ALA A 380 -27.58 -40.53 -13.30
CA ALA A 380 -28.54 -39.42 -13.11
C ALA A 380 -28.56 -38.83 -11.68
N GLU A 381 -28.14 -37.56 -11.60
CA GLU A 381 -28.54 -36.56 -10.59
C GLU A 381 -30.02 -36.13 -10.77
N PRO A 382 -30.63 -35.24 -9.93
CA PRO A 382 -30.31 -34.81 -8.55
C PRO A 382 -31.57 -34.69 -7.63
N SER A 383 -31.40 -34.59 -6.30
CA SER A 383 -32.37 -33.87 -5.44
C SER A 383 -31.78 -33.44 -4.08
N ARG A 384 -31.86 -32.11 -3.84
CA ARG A 384 -31.57 -31.30 -2.63
C ARG A 384 -32.56 -31.62 -1.49
N LEU A 385 -32.22 -31.78 -0.20
CA LEU A 385 -31.87 -30.85 0.93
C LEU A 385 -32.19 -31.64 2.26
N PRO A 386 -31.87 -31.24 3.51
CA PRO A 386 -30.90 -30.27 4.03
C PRO A 386 -29.91 -30.88 5.07
N THR A 387 -28.72 -30.29 5.24
CA THR A 387 -27.74 -30.67 6.28
C THR A 387 -27.89 -29.83 7.55
N GLN A 388 -27.85 -30.48 8.70
CA GLN A 388 -27.63 -29.89 10.03
C GLN A 388 -26.16 -30.12 10.48
N PRO A 389 -25.64 -29.30 11.41
CA PRO A 389 -24.22 -28.99 11.52
C PRO A 389 -23.50 -29.86 12.56
N GLY A 390 -22.29 -30.32 12.23
CA GLY A 390 -21.45 -31.04 13.19
C GLY A 390 -20.27 -31.75 12.55
N ASP A 391 -19.33 -31.00 11.96
CA ASP A 391 -17.94 -31.42 11.78
C ASP A 391 -17.11 -30.26 11.18
N GLU A 392 -16.61 -29.36 12.03
CA GLU A 392 -15.85 -28.18 11.58
C GLU A 392 -14.47 -28.00 12.27
N THR A 393 -13.98 -28.98 13.04
CA THR A 393 -12.73 -28.81 13.81
C THR A 393 -11.50 -29.55 13.28
N MET A 394 -11.60 -30.33 12.20
CA MET A 394 -10.45 -31.12 11.69
C MET A 394 -10.08 -30.91 10.21
N ARG A 395 -10.52 -29.82 9.58
CA ARG A 395 -10.04 -29.41 8.24
C ARG A 395 -9.26 -28.10 8.21
N THR A 396 -9.01 -27.48 9.36
CA THR A 396 -8.46 -26.11 9.42
C THR A 396 -6.92 -26.05 9.54
N THR A 397 -6.20 -27.17 9.65
CA THR A 397 -4.75 -27.18 9.87
C THR A 397 -3.89 -27.56 8.65
N ALA A 398 -4.47 -28.06 7.55
CA ALA A 398 -3.71 -28.48 6.36
C ALA A 398 -3.69 -27.47 5.19
N THR A 399 -4.45 -26.36 5.28
CA THR A 399 -4.50 -25.32 4.22
C THR A 399 -3.67 -24.07 4.56
N LEU A 400 -3.04 -24.02 5.73
CA LEU A 400 -2.45 -22.79 6.29
C LEU A 400 -0.93 -22.61 6.06
N LEU A 401 -0.28 -23.47 5.25
CA LEU A 401 1.14 -23.32 4.90
C LEU A 401 1.43 -23.10 3.40
N SER A 402 0.40 -22.89 2.59
CA SER A 402 0.54 -22.41 1.20
C SER A 402 0.29 -20.90 1.05
N GLY A 403 -0.09 -20.21 2.13
CA GLY A 403 -0.52 -18.82 2.11
C GLY A 403 0.42 -17.89 2.88
N LEU A 404 1.67 -17.70 2.45
CA LEU A 404 2.40 -16.46 2.79
C LEU A 404 3.46 -16.09 1.75
N LEU A 405 3.14 -16.29 0.47
CA LEU A 405 3.48 -15.30 -0.54
C LEU A 405 2.29 -14.33 -0.60
N LEU A 406 2.19 -13.43 0.38
CA LEU A 406 1.38 -12.22 0.23
C LEU A 406 2.08 -11.33 -0.80
N THR A 407 1.96 -11.72 -2.06
CA THR A 407 1.83 -10.70 -3.09
C THR A 407 0.57 -9.92 -2.70
N ASN A 408 0.68 -8.66 -2.25
CA ASN A 408 -0.33 -7.64 -2.56
C ASN A 408 -0.55 -7.75 -4.06
N ALA A 409 -1.49 -8.60 -4.46
CA ALA A 409 -2.10 -8.54 -5.76
C ALA A 409 -3.01 -7.33 -5.68
N ALA A 410 -2.90 -6.43 -6.65
CA ALA A 410 -3.88 -5.36 -6.80
C ALA A 410 -5.27 -6.00 -6.83
N VAL A 411 -6.22 -5.41 -6.10
CA VAL A 411 -7.60 -5.89 -6.08
C VAL A 411 -8.29 -5.25 -7.27
N ALA A 412 -8.91 -6.05 -8.14
CA ALA A 412 -9.64 -5.54 -9.30
C ALA A 412 -10.77 -4.59 -8.85
N VAL A 413 -10.77 -3.37 -9.37
CA VAL A 413 -11.83 -2.38 -9.13
C VAL A 413 -13.00 -2.71 -10.05
N THR A 414 -14.13 -3.13 -9.47
CA THR A 414 -15.30 -3.52 -10.27
C THR A 414 -16.12 -2.30 -10.69
N PRO A 415 -16.87 -2.38 -11.81
CA PRO A 415 -17.78 -1.30 -12.21
C PRO A 415 -18.82 -0.95 -11.12
N GLU A 416 -19.27 -1.91 -10.32
CA GLU A 416 -20.18 -1.69 -9.20
C GLU A 416 -19.53 -0.89 -8.07
N GLN A 417 -18.24 -1.09 -7.82
CA GLN A 417 -17.49 -0.29 -6.85
C GLN A 417 -17.35 1.16 -7.33
N ILE A 418 -17.06 1.37 -8.62
CA ILE A 418 -17.02 2.71 -9.22
C ILE A 418 -18.39 3.38 -9.07
N ASP A 419 -19.48 2.68 -9.44
CA ASP A 419 -20.84 3.19 -9.29
C ASP A 419 -21.18 3.58 -7.85
N ARG A 420 -20.81 2.73 -6.88
CA ARG A 420 -21.06 2.95 -5.46
C ARG A 420 -20.36 4.22 -4.95
N LEU A 421 -19.16 4.52 -5.45
CA LEU A 421 -18.39 5.70 -5.06
C LEU A 421 -18.81 6.97 -5.82
N ALA A 422 -19.18 6.84 -7.09
CA ALA A 422 -19.47 7.97 -7.99
C ALA A 422 -20.90 8.52 -7.84
N LYS A 423 -21.92 7.66 -7.68
CA LYS A 423 -23.34 8.05 -7.64
C LYS A 423 -23.67 9.14 -6.59
N PRO A 424 -23.13 9.11 -5.36
CA PRO A 424 -23.42 10.15 -4.36
C PRO A 424 -23.13 11.59 -4.83
N TYR A 425 -22.16 11.78 -5.73
CA TYR A 425 -21.79 13.10 -6.25
C TYR A 425 -22.86 13.68 -7.16
N VAL A 426 -23.51 12.84 -7.97
CA VAL A 426 -24.61 13.26 -8.85
C VAL A 426 -25.95 13.27 -8.13
N ASP A 427 -26.20 12.30 -7.23
CA ASP A 427 -27.44 12.21 -6.46
C ASP A 427 -27.59 13.40 -5.49
N SER A 428 -26.48 13.94 -5.01
CA SER A 428 -26.46 15.18 -4.20
C SER A 428 -26.48 16.46 -5.03
N GLU A 429 -26.45 16.36 -6.36
CA GLU A 429 -26.26 17.47 -7.31
C GLU A 429 -24.99 18.30 -6.98
N THR A 430 -23.97 17.66 -6.41
CA THR A 430 -22.65 18.26 -6.22
C THR A 430 -21.95 18.49 -7.56
N VAL A 431 -22.22 17.59 -8.53
CA VAL A 431 -21.84 17.76 -9.94
C VAL A 431 -23.02 17.52 -10.86
N VAL A 432 -23.04 18.23 -11.99
CA VAL A 432 -24.06 18.14 -13.04
C VAL A 432 -23.84 16.87 -13.88
N GLY A 433 -22.62 16.71 -14.41
CA GLY A 433 -22.20 15.59 -15.22
C GLY A 433 -20.75 15.20 -14.92
N MET A 434 -20.47 13.90 -14.99
CA MET A 434 -19.16 13.34 -14.69
C MET A 434 -18.87 12.10 -15.54
N THR A 435 -17.62 11.98 -15.98
CA THR A 435 -17.10 10.77 -16.60
C THR A 435 -15.92 10.24 -15.80
N VAL A 436 -15.94 8.95 -15.47
CA VAL A 436 -14.90 8.24 -14.70
C VAL A 436 -14.28 7.15 -15.57
N GLY A 437 -12.97 7.20 -15.75
CA GLY A 437 -12.16 6.16 -16.38
C GLY A 437 -11.28 5.45 -15.35
N VAL A 438 -11.24 4.12 -15.39
CA VAL A 438 -10.36 3.28 -14.56
C VAL A 438 -9.65 2.28 -15.46
N LEU A 439 -8.32 2.28 -15.41
CA LEU A 439 -7.46 1.32 -16.08
C LEU A 439 -6.81 0.47 -15.00
N GLN A 440 -6.88 -0.85 -15.09
CA GLN A 440 -6.19 -1.74 -14.16
C GLN A 440 -5.79 -3.03 -14.87
N GLY A 441 -4.49 -3.30 -14.94
CA GLY A 441 -4.01 -4.36 -15.83
C GLY A 441 -4.35 -4.03 -17.29
N ASP A 442 -4.96 -4.98 -17.98
CA ASP A 442 -5.44 -4.82 -19.35
C ASP A 442 -6.91 -4.38 -19.42
N GLU A 443 -7.58 -4.23 -18.26
CA GLU A 443 -9.00 -3.87 -18.19
C GLU A 443 -9.17 -2.35 -18.10
N ALA A 444 -9.95 -1.78 -19.03
CA ALA A 444 -10.34 -0.39 -19.02
C ALA A 444 -11.87 -0.27 -18.86
N THR A 445 -12.31 0.52 -17.90
CA THR A 445 -13.72 0.82 -17.64
C THR A 445 -13.95 2.32 -17.73
N VAL A 446 -14.95 2.75 -18.50
CA VAL A 446 -15.41 4.14 -18.58
C VAL A 446 -16.88 4.21 -18.21
N ARG A 447 -17.23 5.10 -17.29
CA ARG A 447 -18.60 5.28 -16.76
C ARG A 447 -18.99 6.76 -16.75
N GLY A 448 -20.14 7.04 -17.34
CA GLY A 448 -20.79 8.35 -17.28
C GLY A 448 -21.84 8.42 -16.18
N TYR A 449 -22.00 9.59 -15.56
CA TYR A 449 -22.97 9.88 -14.51
C TYR A 449 -23.58 11.27 -14.69
N GLY A 450 -24.80 11.45 -14.18
CA GLY A 450 -25.50 12.73 -14.24
C GLY A 450 -26.02 13.03 -15.64
N HIS A 451 -25.93 14.29 -16.05
CA HIS A 451 -26.39 14.75 -17.36
C HIS A 451 -25.43 15.79 -17.98
N PHE A 452 -25.55 16.00 -19.28
CA PHE A 452 -24.65 16.86 -20.06
C PHE A 452 -24.82 18.33 -19.68
N SER A 453 -26.06 18.78 -19.44
CA SER A 453 -26.40 20.09 -18.89
C SER A 453 -27.83 20.09 -18.32
N GLU A 454 -28.23 21.15 -17.61
CA GLU A 454 -29.61 21.28 -17.12
C GLU A 454 -30.68 21.13 -18.23
N SER A 455 -30.35 21.49 -19.48
CA SER A 455 -31.25 21.40 -20.64
C SER A 455 -31.05 20.15 -21.50
N ASP A 456 -30.07 19.30 -21.17
CA ASP A 456 -29.68 18.14 -21.96
C ASP A 456 -29.42 16.93 -21.05
N SER A 457 -30.39 16.01 -21.03
CA SER A 457 -30.38 14.82 -20.17
C SER A 457 -29.44 13.71 -20.64
N ARG A 458 -28.70 13.89 -21.75
CA ARG A 458 -27.70 12.91 -22.18
C ARG A 458 -26.67 12.69 -21.08
N VAL A 459 -26.35 11.44 -20.78
CA VAL A 459 -25.27 11.12 -19.84
C VAL A 459 -23.94 11.37 -20.56
N PRO A 460 -22.99 12.12 -19.98
CA PRO A 460 -21.67 12.29 -20.58
C PRO A 460 -20.95 10.94 -20.69
N ASP A 461 -20.13 10.78 -21.72
CA ASP A 461 -19.43 9.54 -22.05
C ASP A 461 -17.92 9.75 -22.22
N GLY A 462 -17.22 8.67 -22.57
CA GLY A 462 -15.76 8.67 -22.76
C GLY A 462 -15.25 9.69 -23.80
N ALA A 463 -16.09 10.09 -24.75
CA ALA A 463 -15.77 11.04 -25.81
C ALA A 463 -16.21 12.49 -25.49
N THR A 464 -16.84 12.72 -24.33
CA THR A 464 -17.22 14.05 -23.89
C THR A 464 -15.98 14.87 -23.53
N ILE A 465 -15.90 16.11 -24.05
CA ILE A 465 -14.75 16.99 -23.87
C ILE A 465 -14.94 17.88 -22.66
N TYR A 466 -13.87 18.04 -21.87
CA TYR A 466 -13.81 18.90 -20.69
C TYR A 466 -12.54 19.76 -20.73
N GLU A 467 -12.55 20.90 -20.03
CA GLU A 467 -11.29 21.53 -19.65
C GLU A 467 -10.63 20.72 -18.53
N ILE A 468 -9.37 20.32 -18.72
CA ILE A 468 -8.64 19.53 -17.70
C ILE A 468 -7.84 20.40 -16.73
N GLY A 469 -7.99 21.72 -16.84
CA GLY A 469 -7.32 22.71 -16.01
C GLY A 469 -5.86 22.35 -15.76
N SER A 470 -5.47 22.37 -14.49
CA SER A 470 -4.07 22.18 -14.09
C SER A 470 -3.47 20.80 -14.38
N VAL A 471 -4.23 19.78 -14.76
CA VAL A 471 -3.66 18.54 -15.33
C VAL A 471 -2.80 18.85 -16.56
N SER A 472 -3.06 19.97 -17.25
CA SER A 472 -2.21 20.48 -18.33
C SER A 472 -0.72 20.60 -17.96
N LYS A 473 -0.40 20.83 -16.68
CA LYS A 473 0.99 20.96 -16.20
C LYS A 473 1.76 19.65 -16.31
N VAL A 474 1.08 18.51 -16.23
CA VAL A 474 1.67 17.19 -16.47
C VAL A 474 2.18 17.10 -17.91
N PHE A 475 1.38 17.56 -18.88
CA PHE A 475 1.79 17.63 -20.28
C PHE A 475 2.96 18.61 -20.49
N THR A 476 2.91 19.80 -19.87
CA THR A 476 4.04 20.74 -19.92
C THR A 476 5.32 20.16 -19.30
N GLY A 477 5.20 19.42 -18.20
CA GLY A 477 6.31 18.71 -17.57
C GLY A 477 6.88 17.61 -18.45
N LEU A 478 6.02 16.88 -19.17
CA LEU A 478 6.41 15.91 -20.18
C LEU A 478 7.13 16.56 -21.37
N LEU A 479 6.66 17.72 -21.84
CA LEU A 479 7.34 18.49 -22.90
C LEU A 479 8.73 18.96 -22.48
N LEU A 480 8.92 19.35 -21.21
CA LEU A 480 10.27 19.61 -20.67
C LEU A 480 11.13 18.35 -20.72
N ALA A 481 10.60 17.21 -20.29
CA ALA A 481 11.33 15.94 -20.33
C ALA A 481 11.67 15.49 -21.75
N ASP A 482 10.77 15.70 -22.72
CA ASP A 482 10.98 15.41 -24.14
C ASP A 482 12.09 16.29 -24.73
N ALA A 483 12.07 17.61 -24.43
CA ALA A 483 13.14 18.52 -24.83
C ALA A 483 14.51 18.10 -24.25
N ILE A 484 14.53 17.56 -23.03
CA ILE A 484 15.74 17.01 -22.40
C ILE A 484 16.19 15.71 -23.08
N ALA A 485 15.27 14.78 -23.36
CA ALA A 485 15.55 13.53 -24.07
C ALA A 485 16.05 13.77 -25.52
N MET A 486 15.65 14.89 -26.11
CA MET A 486 16.15 15.35 -27.41
C MET A 486 17.49 16.11 -27.33
N GLY A 487 18.00 16.41 -26.13
CA GLY A 487 19.22 17.18 -25.94
C GLY A 487 19.09 18.67 -26.27
N ARG A 488 17.86 19.19 -26.37
CA ARG A 488 17.61 20.61 -26.67
C ARG A 488 17.84 21.51 -25.46
N VAL A 489 17.51 21.00 -24.28
CA VAL A 489 17.74 21.65 -22.98
C VAL A 489 18.22 20.63 -21.95
N SER A 490 18.65 21.10 -20.79
CA SER A 490 18.93 20.26 -19.62
C SER A 490 18.01 20.62 -18.47
N PRO A 491 17.83 19.76 -17.45
CA PRO A 491 17.06 20.12 -16.25
C PRO A 491 17.55 21.43 -15.63
N VAL A 492 18.87 21.67 -15.67
CA VAL A 492 19.51 22.83 -15.03
C VAL A 492 19.64 24.03 -15.94
N THR A 493 19.14 23.99 -17.17
CA THR A 493 19.14 25.13 -18.09
C THR A 493 18.50 26.35 -17.41
N PRO A 494 19.26 27.46 -17.26
CA PRO A 494 18.71 28.73 -16.81
C PRO A 494 17.58 29.22 -17.71
N VAL A 495 16.53 29.77 -17.11
CA VAL A 495 15.40 30.36 -17.86
C VAL A 495 15.88 31.48 -18.79
N ASP A 496 16.91 32.24 -18.41
CA ASP A 496 17.46 33.33 -19.22
C ASP A 496 18.03 32.89 -20.57
N GLU A 497 18.37 31.61 -20.74
CA GLU A 497 18.89 31.10 -22.02
C GLU A 497 17.79 30.95 -23.07
N LEU A 498 16.53 30.79 -22.65
CA LEU A 498 15.37 30.66 -23.55
C LEU A 498 14.61 31.99 -23.70
N LEU A 499 14.89 32.98 -22.84
CA LEU A 499 14.28 34.30 -22.94
C LEU A 499 14.89 35.12 -24.09
N PRO A 500 14.11 36.01 -24.74
CA PRO A 500 14.67 37.00 -25.65
C PRO A 500 15.81 37.79 -25.00
N ALA A 501 16.87 38.09 -25.74
CA ALA A 501 18.07 38.75 -25.21
C ALA A 501 17.81 40.09 -24.49
N SER A 502 16.71 40.78 -24.84
CA SER A 502 16.26 42.04 -24.24
C SER A 502 15.55 41.88 -22.89
N ILE A 503 15.21 40.65 -22.50
CA ILE A 503 14.50 40.33 -21.25
C ILE A 503 15.45 39.54 -20.36
N LYS A 504 15.46 39.85 -19.06
CA LYS A 504 16.19 39.10 -18.05
C LYS A 504 15.21 38.52 -17.05
N MET A 505 15.48 37.30 -16.59
CA MET A 505 14.64 36.65 -15.62
C MET A 505 14.76 37.37 -14.27
N PRO A 506 13.65 37.87 -13.68
CA PRO A 506 13.69 38.53 -12.40
C PRO A 506 14.10 37.53 -11.30
N ARG A 507 14.96 37.96 -10.37
CA ARG A 507 15.56 37.11 -9.33
C ARG A 507 15.89 37.90 -8.07
N ARG A 508 15.64 37.29 -6.91
CA ARG A 508 16.02 37.87 -5.60
C ARG A 508 17.54 38.01 -5.45
N GLU A 509 18.29 36.99 -5.88
CA GLU A 509 19.75 36.95 -5.83
C GLU A 509 20.31 36.92 -7.25
N LYS A 510 21.12 37.93 -7.61
CA LYS A 510 21.60 38.11 -8.99
C LYS A 510 22.36 36.90 -9.54
N THR A 511 23.12 36.22 -8.69
CA THR A 511 23.99 35.08 -9.02
C THR A 511 23.26 33.75 -9.12
N LEU A 512 22.01 33.65 -8.63
CA LEU A 512 21.27 32.38 -8.58
C LEU A 512 20.15 32.38 -9.64
N PRO A 513 20.33 31.66 -10.77
CA PRO A 513 19.33 31.62 -11.83
C PRO A 513 18.11 30.77 -11.46
N ILE A 514 16.92 31.17 -11.93
CA ILE A 514 15.78 30.26 -12.05
C ILE A 514 16.09 29.29 -13.21
N ARG A 515 15.78 28.01 -13.05
CA ARG A 515 16.08 26.94 -14.00
C ARG A 515 14.76 26.30 -14.44
N LEU A 516 14.74 25.61 -15.57
CA LEU A 516 13.51 25.02 -16.10
C LEU A 516 12.86 24.03 -15.13
N TRP A 517 13.65 23.20 -14.43
CA TRP A 517 13.10 22.28 -13.43
C TRP A 517 12.40 23.02 -12.27
N HIS A 518 12.90 24.19 -11.85
CA HIS A 518 12.26 25.00 -10.81
C HIS A 518 10.83 25.44 -11.19
N LEU A 519 10.58 25.68 -12.49
CA LEU A 519 9.26 26.01 -13.01
C LEU A 519 8.34 24.78 -12.95
N ALA A 520 8.84 23.61 -13.38
CA ALA A 520 8.10 22.35 -13.42
C ALA A 520 7.78 21.76 -12.04
N THR A 521 8.56 22.10 -11.00
CA THR A 521 8.39 21.58 -9.63
C THR A 521 7.89 22.60 -8.62
N HIS A 522 7.41 23.77 -9.07
CA HIS A 522 6.89 24.83 -8.18
C HIS A 522 7.90 25.34 -7.12
N THR A 523 9.17 25.44 -7.48
CA THR A 523 10.25 25.90 -6.58
C THR A 523 10.99 27.12 -7.13
N SER A 524 10.46 27.81 -8.13
CA SER A 524 11.10 28.98 -8.76
C SER A 524 11.14 30.24 -7.90
N GLY A 525 10.28 30.32 -6.87
CA GLY A 525 10.06 31.55 -6.10
C GLY A 525 9.18 32.58 -6.80
N LEU A 526 8.63 32.24 -7.98
CA LEU A 526 7.64 33.05 -8.70
C LEU A 526 6.26 33.02 -8.02
N PRO A 527 5.43 34.06 -8.21
CA PRO A 527 4.11 34.12 -7.59
C PRO A 527 3.15 33.11 -8.22
N ARG A 528 2.00 32.86 -7.57
CA ARG A 528 0.97 31.97 -8.11
C ARG A 528 0.51 32.45 -9.50
N LEU A 529 0.23 33.75 -9.60
CA LEU A 529 -0.22 34.46 -10.78
C LEU A 529 0.64 35.72 -10.98
N PRO A 530 0.75 36.23 -12.21
CA PRO A 530 1.45 37.49 -12.43
C PRO A 530 0.69 38.64 -11.74
N THR A 531 1.43 39.59 -11.16
CA THR A 531 0.85 40.71 -10.39
C THR A 531 0.20 41.78 -11.28
N ASN A 532 0.42 41.71 -12.59
CA ASN A 532 -0.20 42.56 -13.61
C ASN A 532 -1.33 41.83 -14.37
N LEU A 533 -1.93 40.81 -13.75
CA LEU A 533 -3.13 40.18 -14.31
C LEU A 533 -4.33 41.11 -14.10
N GLU A 534 -4.69 41.83 -15.16
CA GLU A 534 -5.81 42.78 -15.19
C GLU A 534 -6.80 42.32 -16.28
N PRO A 535 -7.70 41.38 -15.96
CA PRO A 535 -8.59 40.79 -16.95
C PRO A 535 -9.62 41.80 -17.43
N SER A 536 -9.76 41.91 -18.76
CA SER A 536 -10.84 42.66 -19.41
C SER A 536 -12.22 41.98 -19.26
N ASP A 537 -12.24 40.65 -19.14
CA ASP A 537 -13.43 39.85 -18.82
C ASP A 537 -13.17 39.00 -17.56
N PRO A 538 -13.88 39.24 -16.44
CA PRO A 538 -13.71 38.44 -15.23
C PRO A 538 -14.13 36.97 -15.41
N ASN A 539 -14.98 36.66 -16.40
CA ASN A 539 -15.42 35.29 -16.68
C ASN A 539 -14.42 34.48 -17.50
N ASN A 540 -13.46 35.16 -18.14
CA ASN A 540 -12.35 34.55 -18.87
C ASN A 540 -11.02 35.25 -18.50
N PRO A 541 -10.55 35.07 -17.26
CA PRO A 541 -9.62 35.99 -16.61
C PRO A 541 -8.18 35.93 -17.13
N TYR A 542 -7.87 35.04 -18.06
CA TYR A 542 -6.53 34.84 -18.60
C TYR A 542 -6.44 35.14 -20.12
N ALA A 543 -7.58 35.35 -20.79
CA ALA A 543 -7.65 35.39 -22.25
C ALA A 543 -6.78 36.49 -22.86
N ASP A 544 -6.69 37.63 -22.18
CA ASP A 544 -5.95 38.81 -22.62
C ASP A 544 -4.52 38.88 -22.08
N TYR A 545 -4.02 37.83 -21.41
CA TYR A 545 -2.63 37.78 -20.94
C TYR A 545 -1.67 37.43 -22.10
N ASP A 546 -1.27 38.46 -22.84
CA ASP A 546 -0.42 38.36 -24.03
C ASP A 546 1.09 38.43 -23.75
N GLY A 547 1.89 38.37 -24.81
CA GLY A 547 3.35 38.44 -24.71
C GLY A 547 3.86 39.79 -24.20
N LYS A 548 3.11 40.88 -24.40
CA LYS A 548 3.48 42.21 -23.90
C LYS A 548 3.31 42.27 -22.38
N ARG A 549 2.21 41.75 -21.85
CA ARG A 549 1.96 41.65 -20.40
C ARG A 549 2.95 40.72 -19.72
N LEU A 550 3.27 39.58 -20.34
CA LEU A 550 4.33 38.68 -19.86
C LEU A 550 5.70 39.39 -19.80
N ALA A 551 6.11 40.06 -20.88
CA ALA A 551 7.37 40.78 -20.93
C ALA A 551 7.43 41.98 -19.95
N ALA A 552 6.31 42.66 -19.72
CA ALA A 552 6.21 43.73 -18.72
C ALA A 552 6.37 43.15 -17.31
N PHE A 553 5.67 42.06 -17.00
CA PHE A 553 5.80 41.37 -15.72
C PHE A 553 7.24 40.96 -15.43
N LEU A 554 7.92 40.32 -16.39
CA LEU A 554 9.31 39.88 -16.22
C LEU A 554 10.28 41.06 -15.99
N ARG A 555 9.98 42.25 -16.52
CA ARG A 555 10.80 43.46 -16.33
C ARG A 555 10.57 44.13 -14.97
N GLU A 556 9.36 44.09 -14.45
CA GLU A 556 8.95 44.87 -13.29
C GLU A 556 8.95 44.06 -11.98
N TYR A 557 8.70 42.75 -12.07
CA TYR A 557 8.55 41.89 -10.90
C TYR A 557 9.87 41.68 -10.15
N GLN A 558 9.79 41.67 -8.83
CA GLN A 558 10.92 41.35 -7.94
C GLN A 558 10.55 40.15 -7.04
N PRO A 559 11.16 38.97 -7.24
CA PRO A 559 10.87 37.79 -6.45
C PRO A 559 11.24 37.98 -4.98
N LEU A 560 10.34 37.56 -4.09
CA LEU A 560 10.56 37.60 -2.65
C LEU A 560 11.37 36.41 -2.11
N LYS A 561 11.52 35.36 -2.92
CA LYS A 561 12.15 34.09 -2.54
C LYS A 561 13.24 33.71 -3.53
N ARG A 562 14.26 33.00 -3.06
CA ARG A 562 15.26 32.37 -3.91
C ARG A 562 14.66 31.11 -4.55
N PRO A 563 15.10 30.72 -5.75
CA PRO A 563 14.78 29.41 -6.29
C PRO A 563 15.20 28.30 -5.31
N GLY A 564 14.42 27.24 -5.20
CA GLY A 564 14.63 26.13 -4.27
C GLY A 564 14.36 26.43 -2.78
N GLU A 565 14.13 27.70 -2.39
CA GLU A 565 13.96 28.08 -0.98
C GLU A 565 12.66 27.53 -0.36
N LYS A 566 11.58 27.51 -1.15
CA LYS A 566 10.25 27.04 -0.72
C LYS A 566 9.44 26.55 -1.91
N MET A 567 8.61 25.53 -1.69
CA MET A 567 7.61 25.12 -2.64
C MET A 567 6.42 26.09 -2.62
N ALA A 568 6.06 26.63 -3.79
CA ALA A 568 4.95 27.56 -3.97
C ALA A 568 4.31 27.33 -5.34
N TYR A 569 3.09 26.80 -5.33
CA TYR A 569 2.32 26.51 -6.54
C TYR A 569 2.20 27.74 -7.44
N SER A 570 2.61 27.61 -8.70
CA SER A 570 2.74 28.73 -9.64
C SER A 570 2.20 28.38 -11.02
N ASN A 571 1.02 28.92 -11.34
CA ASN A 571 0.46 28.89 -12.69
C ASN A 571 1.32 29.74 -13.63
N PHE A 572 1.81 30.88 -13.15
CA PHE A 572 2.74 31.70 -13.92
C PHE A 572 4.00 30.91 -14.32
N GLY A 573 4.62 30.19 -13.38
CA GLY A 573 5.81 29.39 -13.65
C GLY A 573 5.58 28.29 -14.67
N ALA A 574 4.47 27.54 -14.55
CA ALA A 574 4.12 26.49 -15.50
C ALA A 574 3.75 27.06 -16.89
N GLY A 575 3.00 28.16 -16.94
CA GLY A 575 2.66 28.85 -18.19
C GLY A 575 3.90 29.38 -18.91
N LEU A 576 4.82 30.01 -18.16
CA LEU A 576 6.11 30.47 -18.66
C LEU A 576 6.95 29.30 -19.20
N LEU A 577 6.97 28.15 -18.50
CA LEU A 577 7.68 26.96 -18.99
C LEU A 577 7.14 26.52 -20.36
N GLY A 578 5.82 26.43 -20.52
CA GLY A 578 5.20 26.06 -21.80
C GLY A 578 5.54 27.05 -22.93
N GLU A 579 5.47 28.35 -22.66
CA GLU A 579 5.83 29.39 -23.64
C GLU A 579 7.31 29.32 -24.04
N LEU A 580 8.22 29.11 -23.08
CA LEU A 580 9.66 29.02 -23.36
C LEU A 580 10.00 27.78 -24.19
N LEU A 581 9.40 26.64 -23.89
CA LEU A 581 9.60 25.40 -24.65
C LEU A 581 9.06 25.53 -26.09
N ALA A 582 7.90 26.15 -26.27
CA ALA A 582 7.35 26.43 -27.59
C ALA A 582 8.25 27.40 -28.39
N GLN A 583 8.73 28.46 -27.74
CA GLN A 583 9.63 29.43 -28.36
C GLN A 583 10.98 28.82 -28.76
N GLU A 584 11.58 27.98 -27.91
CA GLU A 584 12.86 27.29 -28.21
C GLU A 584 12.74 26.38 -29.44
N GLN A 585 11.54 25.86 -29.71
CA GLN A 585 11.24 25.01 -30.85
C GLN A 585 10.56 25.74 -32.02
N GLU A 586 10.52 27.08 -31.98
CA GLU A 586 9.96 27.94 -33.02
C GLU A 586 8.50 27.58 -33.39
N THR A 587 7.71 27.20 -32.39
CA THR A 587 6.33 26.72 -32.57
C THR A 587 5.37 27.35 -31.56
N THR A 588 4.08 27.02 -31.66
CA THR A 588 3.10 27.34 -30.61
C THR A 588 3.08 26.25 -29.54
N TYR A 589 2.61 26.57 -28.34
CA TYR A 589 2.47 25.55 -27.29
C TYR A 589 1.52 24.42 -27.69
N GLU A 590 0.43 24.74 -28.39
CA GLU A 590 -0.53 23.76 -28.92
C GLU A 590 0.13 22.83 -29.95
N SER A 591 0.79 23.40 -30.97
CA SER A 591 1.46 22.58 -31.99
C SER A 591 2.61 21.74 -31.41
N LEU A 592 3.28 22.23 -30.36
CA LEU A 592 4.28 21.45 -29.63
C LEU A 592 3.64 20.27 -28.88
N LEU A 593 2.56 20.52 -28.15
CA LEU A 593 1.80 19.49 -27.45
C LEU A 593 1.30 18.42 -28.43
N GLU A 594 0.71 18.84 -29.54
CA GLU A 594 0.13 17.94 -30.54
C GLU A 594 1.21 17.05 -31.16
N SER A 595 2.25 17.64 -31.74
CA SER A 595 3.28 16.89 -32.48
C SER A 595 4.18 16.03 -31.59
N ARG A 596 4.40 16.42 -30.33
CA ARG A 596 5.34 15.71 -29.44
C ARG A 596 4.67 14.73 -28.50
N VAL A 597 3.39 14.92 -28.19
CA VAL A 597 2.67 14.11 -27.20
C VAL A 597 1.34 13.58 -27.73
N ALA A 598 0.46 14.43 -28.25
CA ALA A 598 -0.90 14.00 -28.61
C ALA A 598 -0.91 13.03 -29.80
N GLU A 599 -0.26 13.38 -30.91
CA GLU A 599 -0.20 12.54 -32.12
C GLU A 599 0.51 11.20 -31.84
N PRO A 600 1.71 11.16 -31.21
CA PRO A 600 2.40 9.88 -30.95
C PRO A 600 1.64 8.93 -30.02
N LEU A 601 0.79 9.46 -29.13
CA LEU A 601 -0.01 8.67 -28.19
C LEU A 601 -1.46 8.45 -28.66
N GLY A 602 -1.84 8.99 -29.83
CA GLY A 602 -3.19 8.85 -30.39
C GLY A 602 -4.27 9.59 -29.59
N LEU A 603 -3.94 10.77 -29.04
CA LEU A 603 -4.80 11.62 -28.22
C LEU A 603 -5.52 12.68 -29.09
N ALA A 604 -6.41 12.22 -29.97
CA ALA A 604 -7.02 13.05 -31.02
C ALA A 604 -7.88 14.22 -30.52
N ASP A 605 -8.39 14.15 -29.30
CA ASP A 605 -9.23 15.17 -28.65
C ASP A 605 -8.49 15.91 -27.53
N THR A 606 -7.18 15.74 -27.42
CA THR A 606 -6.33 16.47 -26.47
C THR A 606 -5.67 17.66 -27.15
N THR A 607 -6.34 18.82 -27.09
CA THR A 607 -5.96 20.04 -27.82
C THR A 607 -6.32 21.30 -26.99
N ILE A 608 -6.02 22.49 -27.49
CA ILE A 608 -6.46 23.75 -26.87
C ILE A 608 -7.63 24.32 -27.67
N GLN A 609 -7.48 24.48 -28.98
CA GLN A 609 -8.45 25.04 -29.91
C GLN A 609 -9.32 23.92 -30.46
N LEU A 610 -10.60 23.92 -30.07
CA LEU A 610 -11.54 22.92 -30.51
C LEU A 610 -11.99 23.17 -31.96
N THR A 611 -12.02 22.10 -32.76
CA THR A 611 -12.77 22.04 -34.02
C THR A 611 -14.28 22.12 -33.75
N ASP A 612 -15.09 22.35 -34.79
CA ASP A 612 -16.55 22.44 -34.63
C ASP A 612 -17.18 21.13 -34.13
N ASP A 613 -16.67 19.98 -34.58
CA ASP A 613 -17.09 18.65 -34.10
C ASP A 613 -16.73 18.43 -32.62
N GLN A 614 -15.56 18.95 -32.19
CA GLN A 614 -15.15 18.90 -30.79
C GLN A 614 -15.98 19.85 -29.92
N LYS A 615 -16.28 21.06 -30.40
CA LYS A 615 -17.17 22.00 -29.68
C LYS A 615 -18.55 21.39 -29.44
N ALA A 616 -19.07 20.59 -30.37
CA ALA A 616 -20.35 19.90 -30.20
C ALA A 616 -20.35 18.84 -29.08
N ARG A 617 -19.17 18.36 -28.66
CA ARG A 617 -18.96 17.41 -27.57
C ARG A 617 -18.43 18.04 -26.27
N LEU A 618 -18.17 19.35 -26.27
CA LEU A 618 -17.74 20.07 -25.06
C LEU A 618 -18.90 20.14 -24.07
N ALA A 619 -18.73 19.55 -22.90
CA ALA A 619 -19.71 19.62 -21.83
C ALA A 619 -19.87 21.06 -21.34
N PRO A 620 -21.07 21.65 -21.26
CA PRO A 620 -21.26 23.00 -20.75
C PRO A 620 -20.72 23.16 -19.32
N PRO A 621 -20.01 24.27 -19.01
CA PRO A 621 -19.44 24.52 -17.68
C PRO A 621 -20.49 24.85 -16.63
N HIS A 622 -20.30 24.40 -15.39
CA HIS A 622 -21.14 24.78 -14.25
C HIS A 622 -20.31 25.14 -13.00
N LEU A 623 -20.82 26.07 -12.20
CA LEU A 623 -20.33 26.38 -10.85
C LEU A 623 -20.96 25.41 -9.84
N VAL A 624 -20.45 25.41 -8.61
CA VAL A 624 -21.02 24.63 -7.50
C VAL A 624 -22.51 24.94 -7.36
N GLY A 625 -23.36 23.92 -7.32
CA GLY A 625 -24.82 24.09 -7.23
C GLY A 625 -25.54 24.23 -8.57
N GLY A 626 -24.82 24.06 -9.70
CA GLY A 626 -25.41 23.88 -11.03
C GLY A 626 -25.62 25.15 -11.84
N ALA A 627 -25.24 26.33 -11.32
CA ALA A 627 -25.31 27.57 -12.10
C ALA A 627 -24.35 27.53 -13.31
N PRO A 628 -24.68 28.14 -14.47
CA PRO A 628 -23.77 28.19 -15.61
C PRO A 628 -22.41 28.79 -15.25
N GLY A 629 -21.34 28.13 -15.68
CA GLY A 629 -19.96 28.59 -15.55
C GLY A 629 -19.43 29.15 -16.87
N HIS A 630 -18.09 29.26 -16.97
CA HIS A 630 -17.42 29.79 -18.16
C HIS A 630 -16.19 28.98 -18.52
N ASN A 631 -15.96 28.83 -19.83
CA ASN A 631 -14.71 28.31 -20.38
C ASN A 631 -13.60 29.36 -20.24
N TRP A 632 -12.37 28.90 -20.02
CA TRP A 632 -11.20 29.76 -19.88
C TRP A 632 -10.21 29.56 -21.02
N ASP A 633 -9.72 30.68 -21.56
CA ASP A 633 -8.59 30.74 -22.46
C ASP A 633 -7.40 31.36 -21.72
N LEU A 634 -6.23 30.73 -21.77
CA LEU A 634 -5.11 31.12 -20.91
C LEU A 634 -4.04 31.97 -21.58
N GLY A 635 -4.24 32.42 -22.82
CA GLY A 635 -3.27 33.26 -23.55
C GLY A 635 -1.83 32.71 -23.46
N LYS A 636 -0.88 33.53 -22.99
CA LYS A 636 0.52 33.14 -22.78
C LYS A 636 0.80 32.30 -21.53
N LEU A 637 -0.25 31.86 -20.83
CA LEU A 637 -0.18 30.92 -19.72
C LEU A 637 -0.78 29.54 -20.08
N ALA A 638 -0.91 29.23 -21.37
CA ALA A 638 -1.54 27.98 -21.85
C ALA A 638 -0.98 26.70 -21.19
N GLY A 639 0.35 26.60 -21.02
CA GLY A 639 1.00 25.47 -20.35
C GLY A 639 0.64 25.29 -18.86
N ALA A 640 -0.11 26.21 -18.27
CA ALA A 640 -0.61 26.08 -16.91
C ALA A 640 -1.97 25.37 -16.83
N GLY A 641 -2.80 25.41 -17.87
CA GLY A 641 -4.18 24.95 -17.73
C GLY A 641 -5.12 25.02 -18.93
N ALA A 642 -4.64 25.24 -20.16
CA ALA A 642 -5.50 25.46 -21.33
C ALA A 642 -5.96 24.19 -22.06
N ILE A 643 -5.44 23.01 -21.69
CA ILE A 643 -5.73 21.79 -22.43
C ILE A 643 -7.18 21.38 -22.17
N ARG A 644 -7.82 20.92 -23.24
CA ARG A 644 -9.12 20.26 -23.27
C ARG A 644 -8.88 18.82 -23.71
N SER A 645 -9.59 17.88 -23.10
CA SER A 645 -9.42 16.45 -23.37
C SER A 645 -10.68 15.66 -23.02
N THR A 646 -10.63 14.36 -23.28
CA THR A 646 -11.68 13.39 -22.98
C THR A 646 -11.16 12.33 -22.01
N VAL A 647 -12.06 11.57 -21.39
CA VAL A 647 -11.63 10.41 -20.58
C VAL A 647 -10.94 9.37 -21.46
N ASP A 648 -11.44 9.13 -22.68
CA ASP A 648 -10.83 8.15 -23.60
C ASP A 648 -9.37 8.48 -23.92
N ASP A 649 -9.06 9.76 -24.17
CA ASP A 649 -7.69 10.18 -24.43
C ASP A 649 -6.83 10.18 -23.17
N LEU A 650 -7.33 10.72 -22.05
CA LEU A 650 -6.56 10.68 -20.80
C LEU A 650 -6.29 9.25 -20.31
N MET A 651 -7.14 8.28 -20.65
CA MET A 651 -6.92 6.87 -20.39
C MET A 651 -5.79 6.28 -21.26
N LYS A 652 -5.68 6.66 -22.54
CA LYS A 652 -4.52 6.32 -23.38
C LYS A 652 -3.24 6.98 -22.85
N PHE A 653 -3.33 8.25 -22.47
CA PHE A 653 -2.22 8.96 -21.84
C PHE A 653 -1.77 8.24 -20.56
N ALA A 654 -2.71 7.87 -19.69
CA ALA A 654 -2.44 7.14 -18.46
C ALA A 654 -1.85 5.74 -18.71
N ALA A 655 -2.32 5.03 -19.74
CA ALA A 655 -1.72 3.77 -20.18
C ALA A 655 -0.24 3.95 -20.56
N ALA A 656 0.09 5.00 -21.33
CA ALA A 656 1.48 5.33 -21.65
C ALA A 656 2.31 5.74 -20.41
N GLN A 657 1.68 6.24 -19.34
CA GLN A 657 2.39 6.49 -18.08
C GLN A 657 2.68 5.19 -17.31
N LEU A 658 1.78 4.20 -17.37
CA LEU A 658 1.96 2.87 -16.76
C LEU A 658 3.02 2.05 -17.50
N ASP A 659 2.89 1.98 -18.82
CA ASP A 659 3.81 1.28 -19.72
C ASP A 659 4.30 2.23 -20.83
N PRO A 660 5.40 2.96 -20.58
CA PRO A 660 5.92 3.93 -21.53
C PRO A 660 6.34 3.28 -22.86
N PRO A 661 5.95 3.87 -24.01
CA PRO A 661 6.32 3.33 -25.32
C PRO A 661 7.85 3.37 -25.51
N GLU A 662 8.39 2.53 -26.38
CA GLU A 662 9.81 2.59 -26.70
C GLU A 662 10.22 3.94 -27.34
N GLY A 663 11.49 4.31 -27.19
CA GLY A 663 12.06 5.52 -27.79
C GLY A 663 12.03 6.76 -26.89
N LYS A 664 12.23 7.95 -27.49
CA LYS A 664 12.45 9.21 -26.76
C LYS A 664 11.25 9.63 -25.92
N LEU A 665 10.03 9.41 -26.41
CA LEU A 665 8.83 9.77 -25.66
C LEU A 665 8.67 8.92 -24.39
N GLY A 666 8.93 7.60 -24.43
CA GLY A 666 8.93 6.79 -23.22
C GLY A 666 10.02 7.18 -22.23
N GLN A 667 11.22 7.50 -22.74
CA GLN A 667 12.30 8.04 -21.90
C GLN A 667 11.87 9.34 -21.21
N ALA A 668 11.20 10.24 -21.93
CA ALA A 668 10.66 11.49 -21.41
C ALA A 668 9.56 11.25 -20.36
N ILE A 669 8.63 10.33 -20.60
CA ILE A 669 7.58 9.93 -19.65
C ILE A 669 8.22 9.47 -18.34
N ASP A 670 9.17 8.55 -18.42
CA ASP A 670 9.86 8.05 -17.24
C ASP A 670 10.69 9.12 -16.53
N PHE A 671 11.32 10.02 -17.28
CA PHE A 671 12.08 11.10 -16.69
C PHE A 671 11.16 12.10 -15.98
N ALA A 672 10.02 12.47 -16.57
CA ALA A 672 9.01 13.31 -15.94
C ALA A 672 8.42 12.65 -14.68
N TRP A 673 8.33 11.32 -14.65
CA TRP A 673 7.85 10.52 -13.52
C TRP A 673 8.78 10.54 -12.30
N MET A 674 10.10 10.71 -12.48
CA MET A 674 11.09 10.70 -11.39
C MET A 674 10.82 11.79 -10.34
N ILE A 675 11.22 11.55 -9.08
CA ILE A 675 11.13 12.56 -8.02
C ILE A 675 12.25 13.59 -8.18
N HIS A 676 11.92 14.71 -8.82
CA HIS A 676 12.85 15.82 -9.03
C HIS A 676 12.96 16.72 -7.81
N GLN A 677 11.85 16.96 -7.10
CA GLN A 677 11.81 17.74 -5.86
C GLN A 677 11.23 16.92 -4.71
N LYS A 678 11.94 16.84 -3.60
CA LYS A 678 11.42 16.28 -2.34
C LYS A 678 10.65 17.36 -1.58
N PRO A 679 9.76 17.01 -0.64
CA PRO A 679 9.13 18.00 0.25
C PRO A 679 10.20 18.90 0.88
N ILE A 680 9.98 20.21 0.88
CA ILE A 680 10.87 21.18 1.54
C ILE A 680 10.43 21.36 2.99
N ALA A 681 9.11 21.46 3.22
CA ALA A 681 8.47 21.40 4.53
C ALA A 681 7.63 20.12 4.68
N ASP A 682 7.30 19.75 5.92
CA ASP A 682 6.49 18.56 6.23
C ASP A 682 5.06 18.61 5.63
N THR A 683 4.58 19.81 5.32
CA THR A 683 3.28 20.04 4.67
C THR A 683 3.33 19.91 3.14
N ASP A 684 4.53 19.85 2.54
CA ASP A 684 4.71 19.77 1.10
C ASP A 684 4.65 18.32 0.60
N PHE A 685 4.40 18.16 -0.71
CA PHE A 685 4.50 16.88 -1.42
C PHE A 685 5.78 16.82 -2.28
N ALA A 686 6.21 15.60 -2.61
CA ALA A 686 7.24 15.41 -3.63
C ALA A 686 6.69 15.71 -5.02
N MET A 687 7.56 16.11 -5.95
CA MET A 687 7.21 16.44 -7.33
C MET A 687 8.06 15.68 -8.33
N GLY A 688 7.39 15.16 -9.36
CA GLY A 688 8.00 14.97 -10.68
C GLY A 688 7.88 16.24 -11.52
N PHE A 689 8.07 16.14 -12.84
CA PHE A 689 7.78 17.26 -13.71
C PHE A 689 6.28 17.33 -13.96
N GLY A 690 5.63 18.34 -13.38
CA GLY A 690 4.17 18.49 -13.44
C GLY A 690 3.38 17.49 -12.61
N TRP A 691 3.98 16.38 -12.14
CA TRP A 691 3.31 15.40 -11.30
C TRP A 691 3.47 15.69 -9.80
N HIS A 692 2.38 15.63 -9.05
CA HIS A 692 2.46 15.44 -7.60
C HIS A 692 2.76 13.97 -7.30
N VAL A 693 3.49 13.72 -6.22
CA VAL A 693 3.78 12.38 -5.71
C VAL A 693 2.96 12.16 -4.45
N ALA A 694 2.12 11.13 -4.45
CA ALA A 694 1.32 10.76 -3.29
C ALA A 694 2.21 10.29 -2.13
N ARG A 695 1.64 10.23 -0.93
CA ARG A 695 2.38 9.85 0.29
C ARG A 695 2.86 8.40 0.31
N ASP A 696 2.30 7.55 -0.53
CA ASP A 696 2.80 6.18 -0.77
C ASP A 696 4.16 6.17 -1.50
N GLY A 697 4.56 7.30 -2.09
CA GLY A 697 5.81 7.48 -2.82
C GLY A 697 5.78 6.97 -4.27
N SER A 698 4.79 6.18 -4.67
CA SER A 698 4.73 5.53 -5.98
C SER A 698 3.61 6.06 -6.88
N THR A 699 2.49 6.49 -6.32
CA THR A 699 1.38 7.04 -7.10
C THR A 699 1.69 8.47 -7.53
N ARG A 700 1.51 8.74 -8.83
CA ARG A 700 1.55 10.10 -9.40
C ARG A 700 0.14 10.59 -9.59
N TRP A 701 -0.08 11.85 -9.26
CA TRP A 701 -1.39 12.45 -9.41
C TRP A 701 -1.30 13.92 -9.74
N HIS A 702 -2.35 14.44 -10.35
CA HIS A 702 -2.57 15.87 -10.51
C HIS A 702 -4.07 16.12 -10.69
N ASN A 703 -4.56 17.27 -10.23
CA ASN A 703 -5.93 17.71 -10.42
C ASN A 703 -5.99 19.03 -11.20
N GLY A 704 -7.18 19.47 -11.57
CA GLY A 704 -7.35 20.73 -12.28
C GLY A 704 -8.75 21.27 -12.14
N GLU A 705 -8.84 22.59 -11.93
CA GLU A 705 -10.09 23.33 -11.84
C GLU A 705 -10.01 24.55 -12.76
N THR A 706 -11.11 24.82 -13.48
CA THR A 706 -11.31 26.04 -14.29
C THR A 706 -12.70 26.64 -14.01
N GLY A 707 -13.18 27.58 -14.83
CA GLY A 707 -14.41 28.34 -14.59
C GLY A 707 -15.72 27.54 -14.60
N GLY A 708 -15.66 26.23 -14.79
CA GLY A 708 -16.80 25.34 -14.58
C GLY A 708 -16.49 23.86 -14.76
N TYR A 709 -15.25 23.45 -14.54
CA TYR A 709 -14.79 22.07 -14.71
C TYR A 709 -13.88 21.66 -13.56
N HIS A 710 -13.88 20.37 -13.25
CA HIS A 710 -12.86 19.76 -12.39
C HIS A 710 -12.33 18.48 -13.04
N SER A 711 -11.08 18.17 -12.77
CA SER A 711 -10.38 17.00 -13.29
C SER A 711 -9.44 16.41 -12.25
N ALA A 712 -9.29 15.10 -12.27
CA ALA A 712 -8.35 14.38 -11.43
C ALA A 712 -7.75 13.21 -12.21
N VAL A 713 -6.42 13.07 -12.18
CA VAL A 713 -5.70 11.95 -12.78
C VAL A 713 -4.77 11.35 -11.74
N PHE A 714 -4.88 10.04 -11.53
CA PHE A 714 -4.02 9.25 -10.65
C PHE A 714 -3.45 8.08 -11.44
N VAL A 715 -2.16 7.80 -11.29
CA VAL A 715 -1.47 6.70 -11.97
C VAL A 715 -0.53 6.03 -10.99
N SER A 716 -0.63 4.70 -10.85
CA SER A 716 0.22 3.90 -9.98
C SER A 716 0.76 2.68 -10.74
N ARG A 717 2.06 2.71 -11.04
CA ARG A 717 2.78 1.60 -11.67
C ARG A 717 2.86 0.37 -10.77
N ASP A 718 2.88 0.56 -9.45
CA ASP A 718 2.93 -0.55 -8.49
C ASP A 718 1.61 -1.33 -8.47
N LEU A 719 0.48 -0.64 -8.66
CA LEU A 719 -0.85 -1.25 -8.76
C LEU A 719 -1.20 -1.65 -10.19
N ASN A 720 -0.36 -1.28 -11.17
CA ASN A 720 -0.67 -1.28 -12.59
C ASN A 720 -2.06 -0.69 -12.87
N ALA A 721 -2.34 0.47 -12.28
CA ALA A 721 -3.66 1.08 -12.28
C ALA A 721 -3.63 2.59 -12.49
N ALA A 722 -4.63 3.13 -13.16
CA ALA A 722 -4.86 4.55 -13.32
C ALA A 722 -6.34 4.91 -13.19
N VAL A 723 -6.61 6.13 -12.73
CA VAL A 723 -7.95 6.68 -12.56
C VAL A 723 -7.98 8.08 -13.18
N VAL A 724 -8.98 8.34 -14.00
CA VAL A 724 -9.27 9.65 -14.59
C VAL A 724 -10.71 10.02 -14.22
N VAL A 725 -10.93 11.19 -13.65
CA VAL A 725 -12.28 11.73 -13.41
C VAL A 725 -12.36 13.11 -14.00
N LEU A 726 -13.34 13.35 -14.88
CA LEU A 726 -13.62 14.66 -15.48
C LEU A 726 -15.06 15.05 -15.19
N THR A 727 -15.27 16.29 -14.75
CA THR A 727 -16.59 16.84 -14.45
C THR A 727 -16.77 18.21 -15.08
N ASN A 728 -18.02 18.55 -15.42
CA ASN A 728 -18.41 19.88 -15.87
C ASN A 728 -18.96 20.71 -14.71
N THR A 729 -18.36 20.56 -13.52
CA THR A 729 -18.67 21.36 -12.34
C THR A 729 -17.39 21.68 -11.58
N ALA A 730 -17.12 22.96 -11.34
CA ALA A 730 -15.92 23.41 -10.62
C ALA A 730 -16.04 23.12 -9.11
N THR A 731 -15.69 21.91 -8.68
CA THR A 731 -15.75 21.47 -7.27
C THR A 731 -14.58 20.56 -6.89
N GLY A 732 -13.90 20.93 -5.80
CA GLY A 732 -12.78 20.16 -5.24
C GLY A 732 -13.14 18.81 -4.60
N GLU A 733 -14.43 18.47 -4.46
CA GLU A 733 -14.84 17.18 -3.88
C GLU A 733 -14.41 15.97 -4.75
N ILE A 734 -14.09 16.20 -6.03
CA ILE A 734 -13.75 15.17 -7.01
C ILE A 734 -12.37 14.54 -6.78
N ASP A 735 -11.43 15.25 -6.17
CA ASP A 735 -10.12 14.69 -5.84
C ASP A 735 -10.27 13.46 -4.93
N GLN A 736 -11.20 13.53 -3.97
CA GLN A 736 -11.49 12.44 -3.05
C GLN A 736 -12.05 11.20 -3.78
N LEU A 737 -12.91 11.39 -4.79
CA LEU A 737 -13.46 10.27 -5.56
C LEU A 737 -12.33 9.52 -6.29
N ALA A 738 -11.47 10.24 -7.00
CA ALA A 738 -10.36 9.64 -7.71
C ALA A 738 -9.37 8.93 -6.76
N GLU A 739 -9.10 9.54 -5.60
CA GLU A 739 -8.29 8.94 -4.54
C GLU A 739 -8.93 7.64 -3.99
N GLN A 740 -10.23 7.63 -3.72
CA GLN A 740 -10.93 6.44 -3.22
C GLN A 740 -10.91 5.28 -4.22
N ILE A 741 -11.02 5.57 -5.51
CA ILE A 741 -10.94 4.55 -6.57
C ILE A 741 -9.52 3.95 -6.63
N ILE A 742 -8.46 4.77 -6.60
CA ILE A 742 -7.08 4.23 -6.62
C ILE A 742 -6.74 3.48 -5.32
N GLN A 743 -7.26 3.93 -4.16
CA GLN A 743 -7.15 3.21 -2.90
C GLN A 743 -7.87 1.85 -2.93
N SER A 744 -9.01 1.77 -3.62
CA SER A 744 -9.72 0.49 -3.86
C SER A 744 -8.86 -0.49 -4.64
N ALA A 745 -8.15 -0.02 -5.68
CA ALA A 745 -7.20 -0.84 -6.44
C ALA A 745 -6.05 -1.38 -5.57
N ALA A 746 -5.67 -0.63 -4.52
CA ALA A 746 -4.71 -1.05 -3.51
C ALA A 746 -5.28 -2.02 -2.46
N GLY A 747 -6.56 -2.40 -2.55
CA GLY A 747 -7.24 -3.26 -1.59
C GLY A 747 -7.61 -2.57 -0.27
N MET A 748 -7.59 -1.24 -0.23
CA MET A 748 -7.99 -0.50 0.97
C MET A 748 -9.53 -0.46 1.08
N PRO A 749 -10.09 -0.64 2.29
CA PRO A 749 -11.52 -0.43 2.50
C PRO A 749 -11.82 1.06 2.33
N VAL A 750 -12.67 1.39 1.36
CA VAL A 750 -13.15 2.76 1.12
C VAL A 750 -14.67 2.81 1.21
N GLU A 751 -15.16 3.88 1.85
CA GLU A 751 -16.58 4.17 2.00
C GLU A 751 -16.99 5.34 1.10
N PRO A 752 -18.19 5.30 0.51
CA PRO A 752 -18.70 6.40 -0.32
C PRO A 752 -18.80 7.71 0.45
N ARG A 753 -18.62 8.83 -0.27
CA ARG A 753 -18.83 10.17 0.28
C ARG A 753 -20.30 10.36 0.66
N VAL A 754 -20.54 10.74 1.91
CA VAL A 754 -21.87 11.15 2.39
C VAL A 754 -21.98 12.67 2.24
N PHE A 755 -22.86 13.13 1.38
CA PHE A 755 -23.17 14.55 1.24
C PHE A 755 -24.29 14.94 2.21
N PRO A 756 -24.26 16.16 2.79
CA PRO A 756 -25.39 16.66 3.56
C PRO A 756 -26.65 16.70 2.69
N GLU A 757 -27.80 16.31 3.24
CA GLU A 757 -29.07 16.54 2.59
C GLU A 757 -29.27 18.04 2.36
N LYS A 758 -29.76 18.42 1.18
CA LYS A 758 -30.11 19.81 0.90
C LYS A 758 -31.23 20.24 1.84
N ALA A 759 -31.00 21.31 2.60
CA ALA A 759 -32.05 21.86 3.43
C ALA A 759 -33.11 22.50 2.52
N GLU A 760 -34.31 21.97 2.45
CA GLU A 760 -35.38 22.65 1.72
C GLU A 760 -35.96 23.77 2.57
N VAL A 761 -35.87 25.00 2.07
CA VAL A 761 -36.48 26.17 2.71
C VAL A 761 -37.65 26.63 1.85
N ALA A 762 -38.85 26.62 2.42
CA ALA A 762 -40.05 26.99 1.69
C ALA A 762 -39.96 28.45 1.17
N PRO A 763 -40.49 28.77 -0.03
CA PRO A 763 -40.43 30.12 -0.60
C PRO A 763 -40.96 31.21 0.35
N GLU A 764 -41.96 30.91 1.18
CA GLU A 764 -42.53 31.83 2.18
C GLU A 764 -41.52 32.20 3.27
N VAL A 765 -40.60 31.29 3.59
CA VAL A 765 -39.50 31.53 4.52
C VAL A 765 -38.40 32.33 3.85
N MET A 766 -38.06 32.00 2.59
CA MET A 766 -37.09 32.78 1.80
C MET A 766 -37.49 34.25 1.68
N GLN A 767 -38.80 34.54 1.56
CA GLN A 767 -39.34 35.89 1.45
C GLN A 767 -38.95 36.78 2.64
N ARG A 768 -38.69 36.20 3.82
CA ARG A 768 -38.23 36.93 5.01
C ARG A 768 -36.85 37.56 4.81
N TYR A 769 -36.04 36.98 3.94
CA TYR A 769 -34.64 37.37 3.68
C TYR A 769 -34.50 38.40 2.56
N VAL A 770 -35.51 38.54 1.70
CA VAL A 770 -35.51 39.50 0.59
C VAL A 770 -35.38 40.92 1.15
N GLY A 771 -34.39 41.67 0.64
CA GLY A 771 -34.12 43.04 1.05
C GLY A 771 -32.69 43.50 0.81
N LYS A 772 -32.35 44.69 1.30
CA LYS A 772 -31.02 45.31 1.19
C LYS A 772 -30.33 45.34 2.53
N TYR A 773 -29.07 44.89 2.57
CA TYR A 773 -28.27 44.80 3.78
C TYR A 773 -26.94 45.53 3.61
N ALA A 774 -26.68 46.56 4.41
CA ALA A 774 -25.45 47.35 4.36
C ALA A 774 -24.40 46.83 5.35
N ILE A 775 -23.22 46.44 4.83
CA ILE A 775 -22.01 46.24 5.65
C ILE A 775 -21.38 47.61 5.94
N THR A 776 -21.29 48.45 4.90
CA THR A 776 -20.96 49.87 4.99
C THR A 776 -21.91 50.65 4.08
N PRO A 777 -22.02 51.99 4.20
CA PRO A 777 -22.86 52.77 3.29
C PRO A 777 -22.50 52.62 1.79
N ALA A 778 -21.26 52.24 1.47
CA ALA A 778 -20.80 52.01 0.10
C ALA A 778 -20.91 50.53 -0.37
N PHE A 779 -21.17 49.60 0.55
CA PHE A 779 -21.21 48.16 0.26
C PHE A 779 -22.50 47.53 0.79
N VAL A 780 -23.43 47.28 -0.14
CA VAL A 780 -24.78 46.76 0.12
C VAL A 780 -24.94 45.42 -0.57
N LEU A 781 -25.42 44.42 0.17
CA LEU A 781 -25.89 43.15 -0.33
C LEU A 781 -27.38 43.28 -0.66
N THR A 782 -27.76 42.96 -1.89
CA THR A 782 -29.15 42.86 -2.32
C THR A 782 -29.52 41.40 -2.39
N VAL A 783 -30.54 41.00 -1.63
CA VAL A 783 -31.07 39.63 -1.61
C VAL A 783 -32.44 39.63 -2.28
N SER A 784 -32.62 38.77 -3.28
CA SER A 784 -33.87 38.61 -4.06
C SER A 784 -34.23 37.13 -4.21
N ILE A 785 -35.42 36.84 -4.74
CA ILE A 785 -35.81 35.48 -5.15
C ILE A 785 -36.03 35.50 -6.66
N GLU A 786 -35.35 34.61 -7.38
CA GLU A 786 -35.49 34.43 -8.82
C GLU A 786 -35.57 32.93 -9.13
N GLY A 787 -36.57 32.50 -9.91
CA GLY A 787 -36.74 31.09 -10.27
C GLY A 787 -36.91 30.14 -9.07
N GLY A 788 -37.43 30.64 -7.93
CA GLY A 788 -37.57 29.87 -6.69
C GLY A 788 -36.27 29.69 -5.89
N LYS A 789 -35.16 30.31 -6.30
CA LYS A 789 -33.88 30.31 -5.59
C LYS A 789 -33.65 31.67 -4.93
N LEU A 790 -33.05 31.68 -3.75
CA LEU A 790 -32.59 32.91 -3.10
C LEU A 790 -31.31 33.37 -3.81
N MET A 791 -31.27 34.63 -4.22
CA MET A 791 -30.17 35.24 -4.95
C MET A 791 -29.51 36.33 -4.11
N VAL A 792 -28.22 36.54 -4.24
CA VAL A 792 -27.50 37.67 -3.63
C VAL A 792 -26.57 38.36 -4.62
N GLY A 793 -26.54 39.69 -4.60
CA GLY A 793 -25.55 40.49 -5.32
C GLY A 793 -25.03 41.65 -4.46
N ALA A 794 -23.72 41.90 -4.50
CA ALA A 794 -23.12 43.06 -3.84
C ALA A 794 -23.09 44.30 -4.76
N THR A 795 -22.89 45.50 -4.21
CA THR A 795 -22.80 46.75 -4.98
C THR A 795 -21.86 46.62 -6.18
N GLY A 796 -22.40 46.74 -7.41
CA GLY A 796 -21.62 46.68 -8.65
C GLY A 796 -21.24 45.26 -9.11
N GLN A 797 -21.78 44.22 -8.48
CA GLN A 797 -21.55 42.82 -8.83
C GLN A 797 -22.82 42.13 -9.33
N SER A 798 -22.66 41.07 -10.12
CA SER A 798 -23.76 40.19 -10.54
C SER A 798 -24.42 39.49 -9.36
N THR A 799 -25.68 39.10 -9.51
CA THR A 799 -26.40 38.27 -8.54
C THR A 799 -26.08 36.79 -8.75
N TYR A 800 -25.94 36.05 -7.66
CA TYR A 800 -25.67 34.61 -7.66
C TYR A 800 -26.62 33.86 -6.74
N PRO A 801 -26.96 32.60 -7.07
CA PRO A 801 -27.81 31.78 -6.24
C PRO A 801 -27.14 31.41 -4.91
N LEU A 802 -27.98 31.21 -3.90
CA LEU A 802 -27.63 30.70 -2.59
C LEU A 802 -28.20 29.29 -2.40
N ALA A 803 -27.37 28.38 -1.87
CA ALA A 803 -27.81 27.06 -1.42
C ALA A 803 -28.13 27.10 0.08
N PRO A 804 -29.33 26.66 0.51
CA PRO A 804 -29.65 26.52 1.93
C PRO A 804 -28.83 25.42 2.61
N GLU A 805 -28.19 25.74 3.74
CA GLU A 805 -27.61 24.76 4.68
C GLU A 805 -28.52 24.54 5.89
N SER A 806 -29.35 25.53 6.22
CA SER A 806 -30.44 25.46 7.18
C SER A 806 -31.50 26.49 6.80
N GLU A 807 -32.52 26.70 7.64
CA GLU A 807 -33.49 27.79 7.43
C GLU A 807 -32.77 29.15 7.27
N THR A 808 -31.79 29.43 8.12
CA THR A 808 -31.14 30.75 8.22
C THR A 808 -29.71 30.80 7.69
N LEU A 809 -29.04 29.67 7.47
CA LEU A 809 -27.67 29.61 6.97
C LEU A 809 -27.66 29.20 5.50
N TRP A 810 -27.03 30.01 4.66
CA TRP A 810 -27.03 29.86 3.21
C TRP A 810 -25.60 29.96 2.67
N ARG A 811 -25.22 29.09 1.74
CA ARG A 811 -23.92 29.09 1.07
C ARG A 811 -24.01 29.80 -0.28
N HIS A 812 -23.03 30.65 -0.56
CA HIS A 812 -22.87 31.27 -1.86
C HIS A 812 -22.35 30.26 -2.89
N GLN A 813 -23.01 30.17 -4.06
CA GLN A 813 -22.68 29.12 -5.04
C GLN A 813 -21.49 29.46 -5.95
N ALA A 814 -21.12 30.74 -6.10
CA ALA A 814 -19.97 31.14 -6.92
C ALA A 814 -18.67 31.49 -6.17
N VAL A 815 -18.71 31.67 -4.85
CA VAL A 815 -17.53 32.01 -4.03
C VAL A 815 -17.62 31.31 -2.68
N ASP A 816 -16.49 31.05 -2.02
CA ASP A 816 -16.45 30.49 -0.66
C ASP A 816 -16.92 31.53 0.37
N ALA A 817 -18.24 31.70 0.45
CA ALA A 817 -18.91 32.59 1.38
C ALA A 817 -20.21 31.96 1.87
N LYS A 818 -20.63 32.34 3.08
CA LYS A 818 -21.93 32.00 3.65
C LYS A 818 -22.65 33.24 4.16
N LEU A 819 -23.97 33.19 4.14
CA LEU A 819 -24.86 34.22 4.66
C LEU A 819 -25.70 33.60 5.78
N GLU A 820 -25.58 34.15 6.98
CA GLU A 820 -26.38 33.75 8.14
C GLU A 820 -27.41 34.86 8.45
N PHE A 821 -28.68 34.59 8.15
CA PHE A 821 -29.79 35.52 8.33
C PHE A 821 -30.31 35.51 9.77
N HIS A 822 -30.47 36.69 10.36
CA HIS A 822 -30.93 36.86 11.74
C HIS A 822 -32.39 37.28 11.77
N VAL A 823 -33.27 36.30 12.00
CA VAL A 823 -34.73 36.48 12.11
C VAL A 823 -35.19 36.54 13.57
N ASP A 824 -36.12 37.44 13.87
CA ASP A 824 -36.78 37.51 15.18
C ASP A 824 -37.93 36.47 15.30
N LYS A 825 -38.56 36.39 16.48
CA LYS A 825 -39.69 35.48 16.74
C LYS A 825 -40.93 35.79 15.90
N ALA A 826 -41.04 36.98 15.31
CA ALA A 826 -42.12 37.37 14.42
C ALA A 826 -41.79 37.06 12.94
N GLY A 827 -40.59 36.53 12.65
CA GLY A 827 -40.13 36.18 11.31
C GLY A 827 -39.47 37.32 10.55
N ASN A 828 -39.20 38.46 11.19
CA ASN A 828 -38.55 39.60 10.52
C ASN A 828 -37.03 39.42 10.51
N CYS A 829 -36.43 39.43 9.31
CA CYS A 829 -34.97 39.46 9.17
C CYS A 829 -34.44 40.89 9.39
N SER A 830 -33.57 41.07 10.39
CA SER A 830 -33.03 42.38 10.78
C SER A 830 -31.59 42.62 10.32
N SER A 831 -30.85 41.54 10.06
CA SER A 831 -29.45 41.59 9.60
C SER A 831 -29.04 40.26 9.00
N VAL A 832 -27.94 40.28 8.24
CA VAL A 832 -27.27 39.08 7.71
C VAL A 832 -25.79 39.17 8.04
N ASP A 833 -25.19 38.09 8.51
CA ASP A 833 -23.73 38.00 8.63
C ASP A 833 -23.17 37.38 7.34
N LEU A 834 -22.23 38.07 6.68
CA LEU A 834 -21.42 37.51 5.61
C LEU A 834 -20.18 36.85 6.22
N LEU A 835 -20.05 35.55 6.04
CA LEU A 835 -18.88 34.76 6.42
C LEU A 835 -18.05 34.50 5.16
N GLN A 836 -16.88 35.12 5.04
CA GLN A 836 -16.02 34.96 3.87
C GLN A 836 -14.55 35.12 4.27
N ASN A 837 -13.66 34.26 3.75
CA ASN A 837 -12.22 34.28 4.04
C ASN A 837 -11.89 34.25 5.55
N GLY A 838 -12.67 33.50 6.33
CA GLY A 838 -12.52 33.42 7.80
C GLY A 838 -12.95 34.68 8.56
N MET A 839 -13.47 35.70 7.89
CA MET A 839 -14.04 36.91 8.51
C MET A 839 -15.56 36.83 8.56
N ARG A 840 -16.14 37.32 9.65
CA ARG A 840 -17.58 37.51 9.83
C ARG A 840 -17.89 39.01 9.80
N GLN A 841 -18.69 39.45 8.82
CA GLN A 841 -19.08 40.84 8.64
C GLN A 841 -20.59 40.99 8.74
N LYS A 842 -21.06 41.76 9.72
CA LYS A 842 -22.49 41.98 9.93
C LYS A 842 -23.04 43.06 9.01
N ALA A 843 -24.03 42.73 8.20
CA ALA A 843 -24.76 43.64 7.34
C ALA A 843 -26.15 43.93 7.94
N LYS A 844 -26.45 45.20 8.23
CA LYS A 844 -27.77 45.60 8.76
C LYS A 844 -28.76 45.79 7.62
N ARG A 845 -29.99 45.34 7.80
CA ARG A 845 -31.07 45.65 6.86
C ARG A 845 -31.33 47.16 6.82
N ILE A 846 -31.49 47.72 5.63
CA ILE A 846 -31.64 49.18 5.41
C ILE A 846 -32.93 49.58 4.70
N ASP A 847 -33.77 48.61 4.35
CA ASP A 847 -35.05 48.83 3.67
C ASP A 847 -36.27 48.45 4.53
#